data_AF-A0AAE0H1V0-F1
#
_entry.id   AF-A0AAE0H1V0-F1
#
_cell.length_a   1.000
_cell.length_b   1.000
_cell.length_c   1.000
_cell.angle_alpha   90.00
_cell.angle_beta   90.00
_cell.angle_gamma   90.00
#
_symmetry.space_group_name_H-M   'P 1'
#
loop_
_entity.id
_entity.type
_entity.pdbx_description
1 polymer ?
#
loop_
_entity_poly.entity_id
_entity_poly.type
_entity_poly.pdbx_seq_one_letter_code
_entity_poly.pdbx_strand_id
1 'polypeptide(L)'
;MQWITHGVKLRWKRKPPPPFDHGVSLRDATRQQQVWLDAEKERLLENGAWTRATRRSHVSRAFLVPKPGTNKWRLVVDFRWLNQWCVKNRVKMETLKKLRRLAKPGDWCFSFDLQDGFHALGIHPDFQKFMQFDLQGDLLQCSAMPFGWSDAPRVFCKFVRVMVEALRSPQAAEDRREIKRLRDGSAVRQRWSVRRRTGGAGGDANRHSGMRVLPYMDDFLVLVDSQRDGFLRREKVQLVLHRLGLRRNEKKGHWEPTQVVEHLGLEVDLKLGQFRVTERRVHKIHTKAKEILCDAARNRRWIPARRLASFTGLCQSVYLAVPAARLYLRELYFVLAEKRSWGAKVKELACSSGGLRMVVQAACDEQVERAQDLEIPDESEDEMRCWHITHLELEAVYKTVQAFLQELEGKVVRLYCDNQAVVAMLSHFTSRNPDLMRRMRRLWLLLDLHDIELQARYIRSEANVWADNLSRCEDLDDWRLNRDWFVWANKQWGPYTVDRFASEISAQLPRYYAAWKDPKCEGVDSLTYDWRGENNWVNPPWALLDEVAHKLREEGAAATVVAPYWPGQSWFRELEALATEVVIMPRRRDLFTPSRLGGSELLGPSKWDAVMFFIEARPKVTVGTKIEVFWEDDDCFYPGVVKEFNEDGKAHVLYDDGDEETLDLSEENFKIINSTDETTDADGENTERSSGGNYEEYKRGGAVQNFLTRSLCERWRASEATVLLYIASLLEDGNIQSVSLQPYLSAINNYHEDLGHPGPAKGRSVTRAVKGMATIQAELAVQEQNIETQRTWLPAAHVRRVHEAALKLNPRSPEEPQLLRAFTYVVVAFVTFGRPDTGTSLSRQHVHCGDDEFSVVLLKEKGRRHHRVKRRLTIPWKGVALLKELIEHWEFYRDTAWGISAKSQPDAYWLLPEDPKNFKASVANDWIGLALSELDCRPPEGGHFSAHNTRKGATTWARAVGVTMEKVCFLGGWSQFSSAVQHYIDPTALRDTDMDYYFAWLTWSQ
;
A
#
# COMPACT_ATOMS: atom_id res chain seq x y z
N MET A 1 15.40 -46.45 -14.08
CA MET A 1 16.76 -46.36 -13.52
C MET A 1 17.69 -47.45 -14.07
N GLN A 2 17.42 -48.01 -15.26
CA GLN A 2 18.29 -49.05 -15.86
C GLN A 2 19.75 -48.58 -16.06
N TRP A 3 20.00 -47.27 -16.15
CA TRP A 3 21.35 -46.71 -16.26
C TRP A 3 22.17 -46.78 -14.96
N ILE A 4 21.55 -46.95 -13.79
CA ILE A 4 22.30 -47.17 -12.54
C ILE A 4 22.88 -48.59 -12.53
N THR A 5 22.13 -49.57 -13.04
CA THR A 5 22.55 -50.99 -13.06
C THR A 5 23.50 -51.31 -14.22
N HIS A 6 23.33 -50.66 -15.38
CA HIS A 6 24.16 -50.94 -16.59
C HIS A 6 25.23 -49.87 -16.85
N GLY A 7 25.33 -48.87 -15.99
CA GLY A 7 26.23 -47.73 -16.18
C GLY A 7 25.67 -46.62 -17.07
N VAL A 8 26.24 -45.44 -16.91
CA VAL A 8 25.87 -44.19 -17.59
C VAL A 8 26.44 -44.20 -19.01
N LYS A 9 25.58 -43.95 -19.99
CA LYS A 9 25.98 -43.79 -21.40
C LYS A 9 26.38 -42.34 -21.69
N LEU A 10 27.46 -42.13 -22.44
CA LEU A 10 27.84 -40.81 -22.92
C LEU A 10 26.87 -40.37 -24.01
N ARG A 11 26.49 -39.09 -24.00
CA ARG A 11 25.62 -38.49 -25.01
C ARG A 11 26.43 -37.58 -25.91
N TRP A 12 26.42 -37.89 -27.20
CA TRP A 12 27.14 -37.16 -28.23
C TRP A 12 26.29 -36.04 -28.83
N LYS A 13 26.91 -34.93 -29.23
CA LYS A 13 26.21 -33.83 -29.92
C LYS A 13 25.69 -34.24 -31.31
N ARG A 14 26.48 -35.05 -32.03
CA ARG A 14 26.16 -35.57 -33.36
C ARG A 14 26.60 -37.03 -33.48
N LYS A 15 27.90 -37.28 -33.31
CA LYS A 15 28.53 -38.60 -33.38
C LYS A 15 29.63 -38.75 -32.32
N PRO A 16 30.07 -39.97 -31.97
CA PRO A 16 31.23 -40.17 -31.10
C PRO A 16 32.50 -39.52 -31.67
N PRO A 17 33.46 -39.15 -30.81
CA PRO A 17 34.74 -38.63 -31.28
C PRO A 17 35.49 -39.67 -32.11
N PRO A 18 36.32 -39.25 -33.09
CA PRO A 18 37.32 -40.13 -33.67
C PRO A 18 38.39 -40.51 -32.62
N PRO A 19 39.14 -41.60 -32.84
CA PRO A 19 40.29 -41.96 -32.01
C PRO A 19 41.28 -40.79 -31.85
N PHE A 20 41.83 -40.65 -30.65
CA PHE A 20 42.82 -39.62 -30.32
C PHE A 20 43.81 -40.15 -29.27
N ASP A 21 45.02 -39.62 -29.26
CA ASP A 21 46.05 -40.02 -28.31
C ASP A 21 46.89 -38.83 -27.88
N HIS A 22 46.74 -38.42 -26.62
CA HIS A 22 47.54 -37.34 -26.03
C HIS A 22 48.82 -37.84 -25.34
N GLY A 23 49.18 -39.11 -25.54
CA GLY A 23 50.43 -39.70 -25.06
C GLY A 23 50.42 -40.13 -23.60
N VAL A 24 51.62 -40.43 -23.10
CA VAL A 24 51.87 -40.91 -21.74
C VAL A 24 51.92 -39.74 -20.76
N SER A 25 51.22 -39.86 -19.64
CA SER A 25 51.14 -38.83 -18.61
C SER A 25 52.09 -39.11 -17.44
N LEU A 26 52.54 -38.04 -16.77
CA LEU A 26 53.31 -38.06 -15.52
C LEU A 26 54.64 -38.85 -15.59
N ARG A 27 55.37 -38.78 -16.71
CA ARG A 27 56.71 -39.40 -16.84
C ARG A 27 57.75 -38.82 -15.88
N ASP A 28 57.57 -37.56 -15.50
CA ASP A 28 58.48 -36.71 -14.73
C ASP A 28 58.00 -36.48 -13.29
N ALA A 29 57.18 -37.39 -12.75
CA ALA A 29 56.70 -37.28 -11.37
C ALA A 29 57.86 -37.33 -10.36
N THR A 30 57.85 -36.42 -9.39
CA THR A 30 58.82 -36.43 -8.28
C THR A 30 58.65 -37.68 -7.41
N ARG A 31 59.67 -38.07 -6.63
CA ARG A 31 59.60 -39.25 -5.74
C ARG A 31 58.38 -39.21 -4.79
N GLN A 32 58.06 -38.04 -4.25
CA GLN A 32 56.88 -37.88 -3.37
C GLN A 32 55.56 -38.03 -4.14
N GLN A 33 55.49 -37.50 -5.37
CA GLN A 33 54.32 -37.66 -6.23
C GLN A 33 54.16 -39.12 -6.68
N GLN A 34 55.27 -39.84 -6.93
CA GLN A 34 55.25 -41.23 -7.33
C GLN A 34 54.62 -42.12 -6.27
N VAL A 35 55.11 -42.04 -5.02
CA VAL A 35 54.57 -42.80 -3.89
C VAL A 35 53.07 -42.55 -3.71
N TRP A 36 52.64 -41.30 -3.86
CA TRP A 36 51.22 -40.95 -3.78
C TRP A 36 50.42 -41.48 -4.98
N LEU A 37 50.97 -41.38 -6.20
CA LEU A 37 50.33 -41.81 -7.43
C LEU A 37 50.11 -43.32 -7.45
N ASP A 38 51.10 -44.10 -7.02
CA ASP A 38 51.03 -45.55 -6.96
C ASP A 38 49.92 -46.00 -6.00
N ALA A 39 49.90 -45.43 -4.79
CA ALA A 39 48.86 -45.70 -3.79
C ALA A 39 47.45 -45.31 -4.28
N GLU A 40 47.31 -44.15 -4.95
CA GLU A 40 46.00 -43.72 -5.46
C GLU A 40 45.54 -44.55 -6.66
N LYS A 41 46.47 -44.97 -7.52
CA LYS A 41 46.21 -45.86 -8.66
C LYS A 41 45.76 -47.23 -8.21
N GLU A 42 46.44 -47.83 -7.24
CA GLU A 42 46.05 -49.10 -6.64
C GLU A 42 44.65 -49.01 -6.03
N ARG A 43 44.39 -47.99 -5.20
CA ARG A 43 43.07 -47.74 -4.60
C ARG A 43 41.94 -47.65 -5.63
N LEU A 44 42.17 -46.98 -6.76
CA LEU A 44 41.16 -46.78 -7.81
C LEU A 44 40.98 -47.99 -8.72
N LEU A 45 41.97 -48.88 -8.80
CA LEU A 45 41.83 -50.19 -9.45
C LEU A 45 41.07 -51.16 -8.54
N GLU A 46 41.43 -51.21 -7.25
CA GLU A 46 40.80 -52.09 -6.26
C GLU A 46 39.31 -51.79 -6.06
N ASN A 47 38.94 -50.50 -6.01
CA ASN A 47 37.53 -50.11 -5.87
C ASN A 47 36.73 -50.19 -7.19
N GLY A 48 37.37 -50.61 -8.30
CA GLY A 48 36.75 -50.76 -9.62
C GLY A 48 36.40 -49.44 -10.32
N ALA A 49 36.82 -48.28 -9.79
CA ALA A 49 36.62 -47.00 -10.47
C ALA A 49 37.39 -46.95 -11.80
N TRP A 50 38.56 -47.58 -11.85
CA TRP A 50 39.37 -47.77 -13.05
C TRP A 50 39.53 -49.24 -13.39
N THR A 51 39.73 -49.51 -14.68
CA THR A 51 40.15 -50.82 -15.18
C THR A 51 41.28 -50.65 -16.18
N ARG A 52 42.07 -51.71 -16.40
CA ARG A 52 43.07 -51.73 -17.48
C ARG A 52 42.36 -51.82 -18.82
N ALA A 53 42.73 -50.96 -19.76
CA ALA A 53 42.15 -50.98 -21.09
C ALA A 53 42.88 -52.01 -21.98
N THR A 54 42.12 -52.76 -22.78
CA THR A 54 42.69 -53.79 -23.67
C THR A 54 43.18 -53.24 -25.00
N ARG A 55 42.61 -52.12 -25.46
CA ARG A 55 42.96 -51.47 -26.74
C ARG A 55 43.10 -49.98 -26.56
N ARG A 56 44.22 -49.43 -27.04
CA ARG A 56 44.53 -48.00 -27.07
C ARG A 56 43.72 -47.31 -28.17
N SER A 57 42.91 -46.30 -27.82
CA SER A 57 42.06 -45.63 -28.81
C SER A 57 41.76 -44.14 -28.55
N HIS A 58 41.41 -43.75 -27.31
CA HIS A 58 40.96 -42.39 -26.98
C HIS A 58 41.65 -41.88 -25.71
N VAL A 59 42.97 -41.72 -25.78
CA VAL A 59 43.84 -41.48 -24.63
C VAL A 59 43.87 -39.98 -24.28
N SER A 60 43.32 -39.65 -23.13
CA SER A 60 43.34 -38.32 -22.52
C SER A 60 44.59 -38.13 -21.66
N ARG A 61 45.09 -36.89 -21.56
CA ARG A 61 46.22 -36.56 -20.68
C ARG A 61 45.76 -36.52 -19.22
N ALA A 62 46.59 -37.00 -18.30
CA ALA A 62 46.39 -36.85 -16.86
C ALA A 62 47.50 -35.98 -16.25
N PHE A 63 47.20 -35.29 -15.15
CA PHE A 63 48.17 -34.48 -14.42
C PHE A 63 47.80 -34.34 -12.94
N LEU A 64 48.79 -33.99 -12.10
CA LEU A 64 48.60 -33.78 -10.67
C LEU A 64 48.34 -32.30 -10.36
N VAL A 65 47.40 -32.05 -9.45
CA VAL A 65 47.10 -30.71 -8.91
C VAL A 65 47.26 -30.75 -7.39
N PRO A 66 48.00 -29.82 -6.77
CA PRO A 66 48.13 -29.77 -5.31
C PRO A 66 46.78 -29.41 -4.68
N LYS A 67 46.40 -30.12 -3.61
CA LYS A 67 45.18 -29.82 -2.86
C LYS A 67 45.45 -28.64 -1.92
N PRO A 68 44.74 -27.51 -2.06
CA PRO A 68 45.03 -26.29 -1.30
C PRO A 68 45.04 -26.52 0.21
N GLY A 69 46.09 -26.04 0.89
CA GLY A 69 46.25 -26.16 2.35
C GLY A 69 46.61 -27.56 2.85
N THR A 70 47.02 -28.48 1.97
CA THR A 70 47.47 -29.83 2.34
C THR A 70 48.65 -30.26 1.48
N ASN A 71 49.49 -31.18 1.97
CA ASN A 71 50.56 -31.81 1.18
C ASN A 71 50.07 -32.97 0.29
N LYS A 72 48.77 -33.00 -0.05
CA LYS A 72 48.15 -34.07 -0.87
C LYS A 72 47.90 -33.59 -2.29
N TRP A 73 47.86 -34.54 -3.23
CA TRP A 73 47.61 -34.26 -4.64
C TRP A 73 46.18 -34.67 -5.06
N ARG A 74 45.76 -34.22 -6.24
CA ARG A 74 44.57 -34.70 -6.96
C ARG A 74 45.01 -35.10 -8.37
N LEU A 75 44.72 -36.33 -8.78
CA LEU A 75 44.88 -36.73 -10.17
C LEU A 75 43.70 -36.23 -10.99
N VAL A 76 43.99 -35.48 -12.05
CA VAL A 76 43.00 -34.93 -12.97
C VAL A 76 43.22 -35.50 -14.35
N VAL A 77 42.19 -36.14 -14.91
CA VAL A 77 42.18 -36.55 -16.31
C VAL A 77 41.53 -35.45 -17.14
N ASP A 78 42.24 -34.97 -18.17
CA ASP A 78 41.86 -33.84 -18.99
C ASP A 78 40.86 -34.24 -20.08
N PHE A 79 39.59 -34.26 -19.71
CA PHE A 79 38.51 -34.50 -20.68
C PHE A 79 38.09 -33.26 -21.48
N ARG A 80 38.86 -32.16 -21.50
CA ARG A 80 38.47 -30.95 -22.26
C ARG A 80 38.22 -31.24 -23.72
N TRP A 81 39.03 -32.09 -24.36
CA TRP A 81 38.86 -32.50 -25.75
C TRP A 81 37.59 -33.36 -25.93
N LEU A 82 37.43 -34.43 -25.12
CA LEU A 82 36.24 -35.29 -25.12
C LEU A 82 34.93 -34.49 -24.91
N ASN A 83 34.97 -33.49 -24.02
CA ASN A 83 33.83 -32.62 -23.70
C ASN A 83 33.37 -31.73 -24.87
N GLN A 84 34.18 -31.57 -25.94
CA GLN A 84 33.75 -30.87 -27.14
C GLN A 84 32.71 -31.68 -27.94
N TRP A 85 32.77 -33.01 -27.85
CA TRP A 85 31.90 -33.96 -28.53
C TRP A 85 30.65 -34.33 -27.72
N CYS A 86 30.72 -34.17 -26.40
CA CYS A 86 29.62 -34.47 -25.48
C CYS A 86 28.55 -33.36 -25.47
N VAL A 87 27.28 -33.75 -25.27
CA VAL A 87 26.19 -32.80 -25.03
C VAL A 87 26.41 -32.09 -23.70
N LYS A 88 26.46 -30.75 -23.73
CA LYS A 88 26.55 -29.92 -22.52
C LYS A 88 25.16 -29.60 -22.02
N ASN A 89 24.82 -30.06 -20.82
CA ASN A 89 23.53 -29.81 -20.22
C ASN A 89 23.65 -28.85 -19.04
N ARG A 90 22.68 -27.95 -18.90
CA ARG A 90 22.59 -27.10 -17.71
C ARG A 90 22.08 -27.93 -16.54
N VAL A 91 22.71 -27.75 -15.38
CA VAL A 91 22.32 -28.40 -14.11
C VAL A 91 21.78 -27.32 -13.19
N LYS A 92 20.58 -27.56 -12.65
CA LYS A 92 20.03 -26.74 -11.57
C LYS A 92 20.26 -27.46 -10.26
N MET A 93 21.17 -26.92 -9.44
CA MET A 93 21.43 -27.43 -8.10
C MET A 93 20.50 -26.73 -7.11
N GLU A 94 20.17 -27.41 -6.02
CA GLU A 94 19.62 -26.74 -4.85
C GLU A 94 20.74 -25.89 -4.25
N THR A 95 20.46 -24.61 -4.01
CA THR A 95 21.47 -23.65 -3.53
C THR A 95 21.07 -23.17 -2.14
N LEU A 96 21.98 -22.44 -1.51
CA LEU A 96 21.75 -21.67 -0.29
C LEU A 96 20.43 -20.86 -0.30
N LYS A 97 19.91 -20.43 -1.47
CA LYS A 97 18.57 -19.81 -1.59
C LYS A 97 17.44 -20.65 -0.99
N LYS A 98 17.54 -21.97 -1.07
CA LYS A 98 16.54 -22.89 -0.53
C LYS A 98 16.73 -23.11 0.97
N LEU A 99 17.95 -22.97 1.48
CA LEU A 99 18.25 -23.09 2.92
C LEU A 99 17.41 -22.11 3.75
N ARG A 100 17.36 -20.83 3.36
CA ARG A 100 16.54 -19.80 4.03
C ARG A 100 15.04 -20.16 4.12
N ARG A 101 14.53 -21.02 3.23
CA ARG A 101 13.13 -21.49 3.25
C ARG A 101 12.94 -22.79 4.02
N LEU A 102 14.01 -23.56 4.22
CA LEU A 102 13.98 -24.86 4.88
C LEU A 102 14.28 -24.74 6.37
N ALA A 103 15.22 -23.87 6.73
CA ALA A 103 15.64 -23.62 8.10
C ALA A 103 14.62 -22.75 8.85
N LYS A 104 14.32 -23.12 10.09
CA LYS A 104 13.50 -22.36 11.03
C LYS A 104 14.35 -22.02 12.26
N PRO A 105 14.10 -20.87 12.91
CA PRO A 105 14.72 -20.57 14.21
C PRO A 105 14.45 -21.70 15.21
N GLY A 106 15.47 -22.10 15.96
CA GLY A 106 15.43 -23.20 16.93
C GLY A 106 15.69 -24.60 16.37
N ASP A 107 15.75 -24.78 15.04
CA ASP A 107 16.04 -26.08 14.43
C ASP A 107 17.38 -26.66 14.89
N TRP A 108 17.47 -27.99 14.84
CA TRP A 108 18.72 -28.73 14.92
C TRP A 108 19.13 -29.21 13.54
N CYS A 109 20.41 -29.44 13.32
CA CYS A 109 20.91 -29.90 12.04
C CYS A 109 22.14 -30.79 12.17
N PHE A 110 22.38 -31.60 11.15
CA PHE A 110 23.63 -32.33 10.95
C PHE A 110 24.00 -32.30 9.48
N SER A 111 25.29 -32.40 9.17
CA SER A 111 25.81 -32.40 7.80
C SER A 111 26.72 -33.59 7.54
N PHE A 112 26.76 -34.03 6.29
CA PHE A 112 27.59 -35.15 5.86
C PHE A 112 28.08 -34.98 4.42
N ASP A 113 29.27 -35.51 4.14
CA ASP A 113 29.89 -35.58 2.80
C ASP A 113 29.87 -37.04 2.31
N LEU A 114 29.61 -37.26 1.02
CA LEU A 114 29.73 -38.60 0.42
C LEU A 114 31.19 -38.94 0.13
N GLN A 115 31.61 -40.14 0.51
CA GLN A 115 32.92 -40.67 0.15
C GLN A 115 32.90 -41.17 -1.30
N ASP A 116 33.77 -40.61 -2.14
CA ASP A 116 33.93 -40.99 -3.56
C ASP A 116 32.61 -41.04 -4.35
N GLY A 117 31.66 -40.14 -4.04
CA GLY A 117 30.28 -40.19 -4.55
C GLY A 117 30.17 -40.31 -6.08
N PHE A 118 31.03 -39.62 -6.84
CA PHE A 118 31.06 -39.73 -8.30
C PHE A 118 31.44 -41.14 -8.78
N HIS A 119 32.37 -41.81 -8.10
CA HIS A 119 32.83 -43.14 -8.45
C HIS A 119 31.82 -44.24 -8.10
N ALA A 120 30.77 -43.93 -7.33
CA ALA A 120 29.68 -44.88 -7.07
C ALA A 120 28.81 -45.14 -8.31
N LEU A 121 28.91 -44.33 -9.37
CA LEU A 121 28.13 -44.49 -10.60
C LEU A 121 29.01 -45.01 -11.73
N GLY A 122 28.70 -46.21 -12.23
CA GLY A 122 29.41 -46.83 -13.35
C GLY A 122 29.23 -46.07 -14.69
N ILE A 123 30.23 -46.15 -15.57
CA ILE A 123 30.13 -45.83 -16.99
C ILE A 123 29.82 -47.11 -17.75
N HIS A 124 28.88 -47.04 -18.68
CA HIS A 124 28.47 -48.19 -19.48
C HIS A 124 29.69 -48.78 -20.22
N PRO A 125 29.91 -50.11 -20.23
CA PRO A 125 31.11 -50.75 -20.78
C PRO A 125 31.50 -50.27 -22.19
N ASP A 126 30.53 -50.19 -23.11
CA ASP A 126 30.74 -49.70 -24.49
C ASP A 126 31.35 -48.30 -24.61
N PHE A 127 31.24 -47.49 -23.56
CA PHE A 127 31.69 -46.11 -23.54
C PHE A 127 32.97 -45.88 -22.74
N GLN A 128 33.42 -46.85 -21.94
CA GLN A 128 34.66 -46.72 -21.14
C GLN A 128 35.88 -46.48 -22.03
N LYS A 129 35.88 -47.04 -23.25
CA LYS A 129 36.92 -46.82 -24.26
C LYS A 129 37.17 -45.35 -24.64
N PHE A 130 36.19 -44.46 -24.43
CA PHE A 130 36.33 -43.02 -24.70
C PHE A 130 36.94 -42.24 -23.54
N MET A 131 37.11 -42.89 -22.38
CA MET A 131 37.61 -42.30 -21.13
C MET A 131 38.94 -42.97 -20.72
N GLN A 132 39.82 -43.18 -21.71
CA GLN A 132 41.15 -43.77 -21.50
C GLN A 132 42.18 -42.70 -21.15
N PHE A 133 43.22 -43.10 -20.43
CA PHE A 133 44.40 -42.30 -20.14
C PHE A 133 45.58 -43.23 -19.85
N ASP A 134 46.79 -42.75 -20.11
CA ASP A 134 48.01 -43.53 -19.92
C ASP A 134 48.81 -42.91 -18.77
N LEU A 135 48.98 -43.66 -17.69
CA LEU A 135 49.82 -43.30 -16.56
C LEU A 135 51.12 -44.09 -16.63
N GLN A 136 52.21 -43.42 -17.00
CA GLN A 136 53.56 -43.99 -16.97
C GLN A 136 53.69 -45.32 -17.74
N GLY A 137 52.96 -45.48 -18.85
CA GLY A 137 52.95 -46.69 -19.67
C GLY A 137 51.80 -47.65 -19.37
N ASP A 138 51.11 -47.49 -18.25
CA ASP A 138 49.90 -48.26 -17.93
C ASP A 138 48.66 -47.60 -18.55
N LEU A 139 48.08 -48.28 -19.54
CA LEU A 139 46.86 -47.86 -20.20
C LEU A 139 45.62 -48.21 -19.35
N LEU A 140 44.98 -47.17 -18.82
CA LEU A 140 43.83 -47.28 -17.93
C LEU A 140 42.58 -46.65 -18.56
N GLN A 141 41.41 -47.04 -18.07
CA GLN A 141 40.13 -46.44 -18.45
C GLN A 141 39.21 -46.24 -17.24
N CYS A 142 38.41 -45.18 -17.28
CA CYS A 142 37.41 -44.92 -16.25
C CYS A 142 36.22 -45.87 -16.41
N SER A 143 36.02 -46.75 -15.42
CA SER A 143 34.86 -47.64 -15.34
C SER A 143 33.75 -47.07 -14.48
N ALA A 144 34.09 -46.17 -13.56
CA ALA A 144 33.16 -45.29 -12.88
C ALA A 144 33.22 -43.87 -13.43
N MET A 145 32.20 -43.07 -13.11
CA MET A 145 32.02 -41.72 -13.62
C MET A 145 33.14 -40.80 -13.13
N PRO A 146 33.98 -40.27 -14.03
CA PRO A 146 35.15 -39.52 -13.60
C PRO A 146 34.85 -38.04 -13.39
N PHE A 147 35.66 -37.41 -12.54
CA PHE A 147 35.73 -35.94 -12.48
C PHE A 147 36.23 -35.37 -13.81
N GLY A 148 35.73 -34.19 -14.19
CA GLY A 148 36.11 -33.51 -15.43
C GLY A 148 35.24 -33.84 -16.64
N TRP A 149 34.40 -34.87 -16.59
CA TRP A 149 33.38 -35.10 -17.63
C TRP A 149 32.22 -34.10 -17.51
N SER A 150 31.89 -33.43 -18.62
CA SER A 150 30.97 -32.29 -18.64
C SER A 150 29.53 -32.59 -18.21
N ASP A 151 29.05 -33.83 -18.37
CA ASP A 151 27.70 -34.22 -17.96
C ASP A 151 27.65 -34.91 -16.58
N ALA A 152 28.80 -35.16 -15.95
CA ALA A 152 28.90 -35.84 -14.66
C ALA A 152 28.10 -35.13 -13.55
N PRO A 153 28.16 -33.79 -13.38
CA PRO A 153 27.39 -33.11 -12.34
C PRO A 153 25.87 -33.29 -12.51
N ARG A 154 25.39 -33.35 -13.77
CA ARG A 154 23.96 -33.54 -14.05
C ARG A 154 23.51 -34.94 -13.66
N VAL A 155 24.29 -35.94 -14.07
CA VAL A 155 24.03 -37.35 -13.79
C VAL A 155 24.02 -37.57 -12.28
N PHE A 156 25.03 -37.04 -11.59
CA PHE A 156 25.13 -37.11 -10.15
C PHE A 156 23.95 -36.44 -9.45
N CYS A 157 23.58 -35.21 -9.84
CA CYS A 157 22.41 -34.53 -9.27
C CYS A 157 21.10 -35.30 -9.51
N LYS A 158 20.96 -35.99 -10.66
CA LYS A 158 19.78 -36.84 -10.94
C LYS A 158 19.73 -38.06 -10.01
N PHE A 159 20.88 -38.63 -9.68
CA PHE A 159 20.99 -39.71 -8.71
C PHE A 159 20.66 -39.22 -7.29
N VAL A 160 21.35 -38.16 -6.84
CA VAL A 160 21.15 -37.54 -5.52
C VAL A 160 19.69 -37.13 -5.31
N ARG A 161 19.01 -36.62 -6.34
CA ARG A 161 17.58 -36.26 -6.26
C ARG A 161 16.70 -37.43 -5.83
N VAL A 162 17.01 -38.66 -6.27
CA VAL A 162 16.22 -39.85 -5.90
C VAL A 162 16.46 -40.24 -4.46
N MET A 163 17.72 -40.18 -4.00
CA MET A 163 18.06 -40.37 -2.60
C MET A 163 17.34 -39.34 -1.71
N VAL A 164 17.38 -38.07 -2.09
CA VAL A 164 16.75 -36.97 -1.35
C VAL A 164 15.23 -37.04 -1.37
N GLU A 165 14.61 -37.47 -2.49
CA GLU A 165 13.17 -37.73 -2.54
C GLU A 165 12.76 -38.83 -1.52
N ALA A 166 13.54 -39.91 -1.41
CA ALA A 166 13.28 -40.96 -0.42
C ALA A 166 13.44 -40.48 1.04
N LEU A 167 14.37 -39.56 1.29
CA LEU A 167 14.55 -38.96 2.62
C LEU A 167 13.43 -37.95 2.96
N ARG A 168 12.97 -37.16 1.97
CA ARG A 168 11.95 -36.12 2.12
C ARG A 168 10.51 -36.62 2.13
N SER A 169 10.21 -37.78 1.52
CA SER A 169 8.86 -38.35 1.52
C SER A 169 8.92 -39.86 1.30
N PRO A 170 9.04 -40.64 2.38
CA PRO A 170 9.07 -42.10 2.30
C PRO A 170 7.80 -42.68 1.64
N GLN A 171 6.62 -42.16 2.01
CA GLN A 171 5.31 -42.60 1.50
C GLN A 171 5.16 -42.36 -0.02
N ALA A 172 5.50 -41.17 -0.52
CA ALA A 172 5.34 -40.85 -1.94
C ALA A 172 6.30 -41.67 -2.85
N ALA A 173 7.41 -42.17 -2.29
CA ALA A 173 8.31 -43.08 -2.99
C ALA A 173 7.72 -44.50 -3.12
N GLU A 174 6.94 -44.94 -2.14
CA GLU A 174 6.16 -46.18 -2.16
C GLU A 174 4.95 -46.06 -3.10
N ASP A 175 4.18 -44.97 -3.00
CA ASP A 175 3.03 -44.71 -3.87
C ASP A 175 3.43 -44.69 -5.37
N ARG A 176 4.58 -44.10 -5.72
CA ARG A 176 5.07 -44.14 -7.12
C ARG A 176 5.48 -45.54 -7.56
N ARG A 177 5.99 -46.39 -6.66
CA ARG A 177 6.29 -47.78 -6.98
C ARG A 177 5.01 -48.56 -7.21
N GLU A 178 3.97 -48.30 -6.43
CA GLU A 178 2.65 -48.90 -6.57
C GLU A 178 1.94 -48.42 -7.83
N ILE A 179 1.91 -47.11 -8.11
CA ILE A 179 1.41 -46.54 -9.37
C ILE A 179 2.13 -47.13 -10.57
N LYS A 180 3.45 -47.38 -10.46
CA LYS A 180 4.21 -48.00 -11.55
C LYS A 180 3.90 -49.49 -11.70
N ARG A 181 3.74 -50.25 -10.60
CA ARG A 181 3.26 -51.64 -10.63
C ARG A 181 1.87 -51.76 -11.24
N LEU A 182 0.95 -50.87 -10.87
CA LEU A 182 -0.41 -50.79 -11.42
C LEU A 182 -0.45 -50.38 -12.90
N ARG A 183 0.59 -49.69 -13.38
CA ARG A 183 0.73 -49.31 -14.79
C ARG A 183 1.37 -50.39 -15.64
N ASP A 184 2.21 -51.22 -15.04
CA ASP A 184 2.89 -52.35 -15.69
C ASP A 184 2.05 -53.65 -15.57
N GLY A 185 1.02 -53.69 -14.72
CA GLY A 185 0.00 -54.75 -14.64
C GLY A 185 -1.21 -54.43 -15.52
N SER A 186 -1.50 -55.32 -16.48
CA SER A 186 -2.61 -55.20 -17.42
C SER A 186 -3.99 -55.23 -16.73
N ALA A 187 -4.86 -54.33 -17.20
CA ALA A 187 -6.32 -54.25 -17.05
C ALA A 187 -6.90 -53.28 -16.00
N VAL A 188 -7.89 -52.51 -16.49
CA VAL A 188 -8.82 -51.59 -15.81
C VAL A 188 -8.36 -50.14 -15.67
N ARG A 189 -8.66 -49.35 -16.71
CA ARG A 189 -8.82 -47.89 -16.63
C ARG A 189 -10.07 -47.57 -15.80
N GLN A 190 -9.90 -47.19 -14.54
CA GLN A 190 -10.92 -46.46 -13.78
C GLN A 190 -10.33 -45.13 -13.29
N ARG A 191 -11.06 -44.07 -13.59
CA ARG A 191 -10.68 -42.66 -13.50
C ARG A 191 -10.84 -42.20 -12.05
N TRP A 192 -9.73 -42.01 -11.32
CA TRP A 192 -9.78 -41.50 -9.94
C TRP A 192 -9.64 -39.97 -9.90
N SER A 193 -10.72 -39.34 -9.44
CA SER A 193 -10.82 -37.94 -9.06
C SER A 193 -10.07 -37.70 -7.75
N VAL A 194 -9.14 -36.74 -7.75
CA VAL A 194 -8.46 -36.30 -6.53
C VAL A 194 -9.42 -35.43 -5.73
N ARG A 195 -10.11 -36.03 -4.76
CA ARG A 195 -10.78 -35.33 -3.66
C ARG A 195 -9.72 -34.53 -2.88
N ARG A 196 -9.79 -33.20 -2.95
CA ARG A 196 -9.19 -32.32 -1.94
C ARG A 196 -9.91 -32.58 -0.62
N ARG A 197 -9.25 -33.24 0.33
CA ARG A 197 -9.67 -33.21 1.74
C ARG A 197 -9.10 -31.95 2.38
N THR A 198 -10.03 -31.08 2.76
CA THR A 198 -9.92 -29.98 3.71
C THR A 198 -9.29 -30.48 5.02
N GLY A 199 -8.35 -29.70 5.56
CA GLY A 199 -7.73 -29.97 6.85
C GLY A 199 -8.62 -29.45 7.97
N GLY A 200 -9.35 -30.38 8.61
CA GLY A 200 -9.86 -30.20 9.97
C GLY A 200 -8.79 -30.64 10.97
N ALA A 201 -8.64 -29.87 12.05
CA ALA A 201 -7.84 -30.21 13.21
C ALA A 201 -8.44 -31.45 13.91
N GLY A 202 -7.59 -32.42 14.26
CA GLY A 202 -7.98 -33.65 14.95
C GLY A 202 -6.89 -34.71 14.78
N GLY A 203 -6.33 -35.17 15.90
CA GLY A 203 -5.05 -35.86 15.99
C GLY A 203 -4.91 -37.17 15.21
N ASP A 204 -3.66 -37.44 14.79
CA ASP A 204 -3.18 -38.80 14.61
C ASP A 204 -1.65 -38.83 14.75
N ALA A 205 -1.17 -39.41 15.85
CA ALA A 205 0.21 -39.36 16.33
C ALA A 205 1.16 -40.35 15.64
N ASN A 206 0.92 -40.71 14.37
CA ASN A 206 1.74 -41.70 13.65
C ASN A 206 2.18 -41.27 12.23
N ARG A 207 2.40 -39.97 12.01
CA ARG A 207 2.98 -39.45 10.76
C ARG A 207 4.50 -39.36 10.88
N HIS A 208 5.23 -40.35 10.38
CA HIS A 208 6.67 -40.22 10.13
C HIS A 208 6.93 -39.19 9.02
N SER A 209 6.90 -37.90 9.39
CA SER A 209 7.19 -36.76 8.53
C SER A 209 8.55 -36.92 7.84
N GLY A 210 8.64 -36.60 6.55
CA GLY A 210 9.91 -36.67 5.83
C GLY A 210 10.91 -35.59 6.25
N MET A 211 12.19 -35.81 5.99
CA MET A 211 13.28 -34.96 6.46
C MET A 211 13.47 -33.70 5.62
N ARG A 212 13.85 -32.57 6.24
CA ARG A 212 14.25 -31.35 5.53
C ARG A 212 15.73 -31.42 5.15
N VAL A 213 16.01 -31.99 3.98
CA VAL A 213 17.39 -32.17 3.47
C VAL A 213 17.73 -31.08 2.45
N LEU A 214 18.93 -30.49 2.50
CA LEU A 214 19.52 -29.62 1.47
C LEU A 214 20.74 -30.32 0.85
N PRO A 215 20.64 -30.84 -0.39
CA PRO A 215 21.77 -31.41 -1.10
C PRO A 215 22.54 -30.36 -1.92
N TYR A 216 23.86 -30.37 -1.84
CA TYR A 216 24.76 -29.63 -2.73
C TYR A 216 25.90 -30.55 -3.21
N MET A 217 25.68 -31.20 -4.36
CA MET A 217 26.57 -32.25 -4.86
C MET A 217 26.82 -33.31 -3.77
N ASP A 218 28.06 -33.41 -3.26
CA ASP A 218 28.47 -34.39 -2.25
C ASP A 218 28.18 -33.92 -0.81
N ASP A 219 27.94 -32.62 -0.60
CA ASP A 219 27.66 -32.03 0.71
C ASP A 219 26.15 -32.02 0.99
N PHE A 220 25.75 -32.55 2.15
CA PHE A 220 24.36 -32.61 2.58
C PHE A 220 24.18 -31.92 3.92
N LEU A 221 23.13 -31.11 4.05
CA LEU A 221 22.68 -30.55 5.32
C LEU A 221 21.27 -31.04 5.61
N VAL A 222 21.03 -31.63 6.78
CA VAL A 222 19.73 -32.12 7.21
C VAL A 222 19.26 -31.28 8.39
N LEU A 223 18.04 -30.77 8.30
CA LEU A 223 17.37 -29.95 9.31
C LEU A 223 16.26 -30.78 9.96
N VAL A 224 16.18 -30.71 11.29
CA VAL A 224 15.28 -31.48 12.15
C VAL A 224 14.75 -30.60 13.27
N ASP A 225 13.61 -30.99 13.84
CA ASP A 225 12.88 -30.13 14.80
C ASP A 225 13.47 -30.22 16.22
N SER A 226 14.23 -31.28 16.54
CA SER A 226 14.88 -31.46 17.85
C SER A 226 16.18 -32.26 17.76
N GLN A 227 17.03 -32.15 18.78
CA GLN A 227 18.26 -32.93 18.88
C GLN A 227 18.00 -34.44 18.84
N ARG A 228 16.96 -34.90 19.56
CA ARG A 228 16.53 -36.30 19.59
C ARG A 228 16.07 -36.80 18.22
N ASP A 229 15.29 -36.00 17.49
CA ASP A 229 14.93 -36.31 16.10
C ASP A 229 16.19 -36.39 15.22
N GLY A 230 17.17 -35.50 15.45
CA GLY A 230 18.48 -35.55 14.80
C GLY A 230 19.23 -36.88 14.94
N PHE A 231 19.25 -37.48 16.14
CA PHE A 231 19.79 -38.84 16.34
C PHE A 231 19.01 -39.89 15.53
N LEU A 232 17.68 -39.87 15.59
CA LEU A 232 16.84 -40.84 14.87
C LEU A 232 16.97 -40.73 13.34
N ARG A 233 17.04 -39.50 12.81
CA ARG A 233 17.13 -39.27 11.36
C ARG A 233 18.48 -39.68 10.79
N ARG A 234 19.56 -39.63 11.58
CA ARG A 234 20.90 -40.06 11.14
C ARG A 234 20.99 -41.55 10.86
N GLU A 235 20.41 -42.37 11.74
CA GLU A 235 20.29 -43.82 11.50
C GLU A 235 19.58 -44.12 10.18
N LYS A 236 18.49 -43.40 9.90
CA LYS A 236 17.75 -43.55 8.65
C LYS A 236 18.55 -43.08 7.43
N VAL A 237 19.32 -42.00 7.53
CA VAL A 237 20.26 -41.58 6.47
C VAL A 237 21.30 -42.66 6.22
N GLN A 238 21.92 -43.19 7.27
CA GLN A 238 22.94 -44.24 7.18
C GLN A 238 22.40 -45.52 6.54
N LEU A 239 21.18 -45.92 6.89
CA LEU A 239 20.50 -47.07 6.30
C LEU A 239 20.21 -46.85 4.80
N VAL A 240 19.79 -45.65 4.40
CA VAL A 240 19.59 -45.30 2.98
C VAL A 240 20.91 -45.31 2.21
N LEU A 241 21.99 -44.74 2.77
CA LEU A 241 23.31 -44.77 2.14
C LEU A 241 23.80 -46.21 1.95
N HIS A 242 23.69 -47.04 3.00
CA HIS A 242 24.07 -48.45 2.95
C HIS A 242 23.30 -49.23 1.87
N ARG A 243 21.97 -49.05 1.77
CA ARG A 243 21.14 -49.68 0.73
C ARG A 243 21.51 -49.23 -0.69
N LEU A 244 22.05 -48.03 -0.84
CA LEU A 244 22.52 -47.50 -2.13
C LEU A 244 23.98 -47.85 -2.43
N GLY A 245 24.67 -48.58 -1.53
CA GLY A 245 26.10 -48.87 -1.65
C GLY A 245 26.99 -47.63 -1.46
N LEU A 246 26.46 -46.55 -0.89
CA LEU A 246 27.19 -45.32 -0.62
C LEU A 246 27.77 -45.33 0.79
N ARG A 247 28.88 -44.60 0.98
CA ARG A 247 29.49 -44.38 2.28
C ARG A 247 29.63 -42.89 2.57
N ARG A 248 29.51 -42.54 3.85
CA ARG A 248 29.81 -41.19 4.36
C ARG A 248 31.31 -41.05 4.56
N ASN A 249 31.85 -39.86 4.31
CA ASN A 249 33.17 -39.50 4.78
C ASN A 249 33.15 -39.27 6.30
N GLU A 250 33.84 -40.10 7.07
CA GLU A 250 33.81 -40.03 8.53
C GLU A 250 34.33 -38.72 9.10
N LYS A 251 35.32 -38.10 8.44
CA LYS A 251 36.06 -36.92 8.92
C LYS A 251 35.50 -35.59 8.39
N LYS A 252 34.51 -35.61 7.50
CA LYS A 252 33.94 -34.41 6.90
C LYS A 252 32.44 -34.31 7.18
N GLY A 253 31.98 -33.07 7.25
CA GLY A 253 30.64 -32.76 7.72
C GLY A 253 30.57 -32.80 9.24
N HIS A 254 29.46 -32.31 9.79
CA HIS A 254 29.17 -32.28 11.21
C HIS A 254 28.09 -33.32 11.51
N TRP A 255 28.51 -34.54 11.82
CA TRP A 255 27.58 -35.65 11.98
C TRP A 255 26.74 -35.56 13.26
N GLU A 256 27.22 -34.93 14.32
CA GLU A 256 26.40 -34.71 15.52
C GLU A 256 25.34 -33.62 15.31
N PRO A 257 24.15 -33.70 15.90
CA PRO A 257 23.14 -32.68 15.73
C PRO A 257 23.61 -31.47 16.50
N THR A 258 23.57 -30.33 15.85
CA THR A 258 23.99 -29.04 16.38
C THR A 258 23.02 -27.97 15.92
N GLN A 259 22.99 -26.84 16.61
CA GLN A 259 22.25 -25.65 16.18
C GLN A 259 23.16 -24.67 15.43
N VAL A 260 24.47 -24.91 15.40
CA VAL A 260 25.46 -24.10 14.67
C VAL A 260 26.32 -25.02 13.81
N VAL A 261 26.34 -24.78 12.49
CA VAL A 261 27.12 -25.60 11.55
C VAL A 261 27.74 -24.75 10.45
N GLU A 262 28.98 -25.07 10.08
CA GLU A 262 29.55 -24.56 8.83
C GLU A 262 29.03 -25.35 7.63
N HIS A 263 28.39 -24.67 6.67
CA HIS A 263 27.91 -25.27 5.44
C HIS A 263 28.14 -24.34 4.23
N LEU A 264 28.80 -24.85 3.20
CA LEU A 264 29.14 -24.12 1.97
C LEU A 264 29.92 -22.81 2.17
N GLY A 265 30.67 -22.70 3.27
CA GLY A 265 31.48 -21.54 3.62
C GLY A 265 30.71 -20.41 4.32
N LEU A 266 29.54 -20.73 4.87
CA LEU A 266 28.79 -19.91 5.82
C LEU A 266 28.65 -20.66 7.13
N GLU A 267 28.65 -19.94 8.24
CA GLU A 267 28.13 -20.43 9.51
C GLU A 267 26.62 -20.24 9.50
N VAL A 268 25.89 -21.32 9.77
CA VAL A 268 24.44 -21.34 9.87
C VAL A 268 24.10 -21.45 11.34
N ASP A 269 23.68 -20.34 11.94
CA ASP A 269 23.26 -20.26 13.34
C ASP A 269 21.73 -20.39 13.40
N LEU A 270 21.25 -21.62 13.62
CA LEU A 270 19.83 -21.93 13.70
C LEU A 270 19.23 -21.50 15.04
N LYS A 271 20.04 -21.28 16.07
CA LYS A 271 19.57 -20.79 17.37
C LYS A 271 19.07 -19.36 17.23
N LEU A 272 19.84 -18.51 16.55
CA LEU A 272 19.48 -17.10 16.29
C LEU A 272 18.77 -16.90 14.95
N GLY A 273 18.73 -17.92 14.08
CA GLY A 273 18.17 -17.79 12.73
C GLY A 273 19.04 -16.95 11.79
N GLN A 274 20.34 -16.88 12.05
CA GLN A 274 21.29 -16.01 11.35
C GLN A 274 22.23 -16.81 10.44
N PHE A 275 22.72 -16.14 9.40
CA PHE A 275 23.82 -16.65 8.57
C PHE A 275 25.02 -15.73 8.78
N ARG A 276 26.17 -16.29 9.13
CA ARG A 276 27.43 -15.52 9.26
C ARG A 276 28.44 -15.98 8.22
N VAL A 277 29.30 -15.06 7.80
CA VAL A 277 30.42 -15.39 6.92
C VAL A 277 31.55 -15.94 7.79
N THR A 278 32.11 -17.10 7.43
CA THR A 278 33.24 -17.64 8.20
C THR A 278 34.49 -16.76 8.04
N GLU A 279 35.32 -16.63 9.07
CA GLU A 279 36.55 -15.82 9.03
C GLU A 279 37.45 -16.21 7.85
N ARG A 280 37.58 -17.51 7.58
CA ARG A 280 38.32 -18.03 6.44
C ARG A 280 37.81 -17.48 5.11
N ARG A 281 36.48 -17.30 4.99
CA ARG A 281 35.84 -16.77 3.78
C ARG A 281 36.03 -15.26 3.69
N VAL A 282 35.90 -14.53 4.79
CA VAL A 282 36.19 -13.09 4.90
C VAL A 282 37.63 -12.83 4.46
N HIS A 283 38.60 -13.52 5.06
CA HIS A 283 40.02 -13.38 4.72
C HIS A 283 40.26 -13.63 3.21
N LYS A 284 39.62 -14.65 2.63
CA LYS A 284 39.75 -14.96 1.20
C LYS A 284 39.15 -13.86 0.30
N ILE A 285 38.03 -13.26 0.70
CA ILE A 285 37.42 -12.13 -0.01
C ILE A 285 38.36 -10.93 0.04
N HIS A 286 38.83 -10.58 1.24
CA HIS A 286 39.72 -9.46 1.47
C HIS A 286 41.06 -9.60 0.73
N THR A 287 41.70 -10.78 0.76
CA THR A 287 42.94 -11.03 0.01
C THR A 287 42.73 -10.87 -1.49
N LYS A 288 41.65 -11.43 -2.05
CA LYS A 288 41.35 -11.27 -3.48
C LYS A 288 40.99 -9.84 -3.88
N ALA A 289 40.32 -9.12 -2.99
CA ALA A 289 40.03 -7.71 -3.18
C ALA A 289 41.33 -6.89 -3.28
N LYS A 290 42.25 -7.09 -2.33
CA LYS A 290 43.58 -6.45 -2.33
C LYS A 290 44.36 -6.77 -3.61
N GLU A 291 44.36 -8.02 -4.06
CA GLU A 291 44.98 -8.42 -5.33
C GLU A 291 44.41 -7.63 -6.52
N ILE A 292 43.08 -7.51 -6.63
CA ILE A 292 42.43 -6.79 -7.73
C ILE A 292 42.72 -5.29 -7.65
N LEU A 293 42.68 -4.69 -6.47
CA LEU A 293 43.01 -3.27 -6.28
C LEU A 293 44.45 -2.97 -6.68
N CYS A 294 45.40 -3.84 -6.30
CA CYS A 294 46.80 -3.71 -6.70
C CYS A 294 46.97 -3.85 -8.22
N ASP A 295 46.29 -4.82 -8.85
CA ASP A 295 46.30 -4.99 -10.31
C ASP A 295 45.73 -3.75 -11.02
N ALA A 296 44.62 -3.20 -10.53
CA ALA A 296 43.97 -2.02 -11.09
C ALA A 296 44.90 -0.80 -11.01
N ALA A 297 45.52 -0.56 -9.85
CA ALA A 297 46.47 0.53 -9.65
C ALA A 297 47.68 0.42 -10.59
N ARG A 298 48.24 -0.78 -10.75
CA ARG A 298 49.41 -1.02 -11.63
C ARG A 298 49.08 -0.95 -13.11
N ASN A 299 47.84 -1.23 -13.52
CA ASN A 299 47.48 -1.40 -14.93
C ASN A 299 46.52 -0.32 -15.45
N ARG A 300 46.59 0.92 -14.95
CA ARG A 300 45.69 2.01 -15.37
C ARG A 300 44.20 1.59 -15.34
N ARG A 301 43.82 0.86 -14.28
CA ARG A 301 42.49 0.29 -14.03
C ARG A 301 42.02 -0.82 -14.98
N TRP A 302 42.92 -1.43 -15.74
CA TRP A 302 42.59 -2.60 -16.58
C TRP A 302 42.83 -3.91 -15.83
N ILE A 303 41.75 -4.69 -15.65
CA ILE A 303 41.75 -5.92 -14.85
C ILE A 303 41.38 -7.12 -15.75
N PRO A 304 42.03 -8.29 -15.63
CA PRO A 304 41.62 -9.49 -16.36
C PRO A 304 40.17 -9.91 -16.02
N ALA A 305 39.32 -10.10 -17.03
CA ALA A 305 37.89 -10.39 -16.85
C ALA A 305 37.64 -11.64 -15.98
N ARG A 306 38.46 -12.69 -16.13
CA ARG A 306 38.36 -13.91 -15.30
C ARG A 306 38.65 -13.66 -13.82
N ARG A 307 39.59 -12.77 -13.50
CA ARG A 307 39.92 -12.44 -12.10
C ARG A 307 38.76 -11.70 -11.46
N LEU A 308 38.24 -10.67 -12.14
CA LEU A 308 37.08 -9.91 -11.68
C LEU A 308 35.85 -10.81 -11.51
N ALA A 309 35.57 -11.70 -12.46
CA ALA A 309 34.45 -12.65 -12.36
C ALA A 309 34.64 -13.67 -11.21
N SER A 310 35.86 -14.13 -10.98
CA SER A 310 36.16 -15.01 -9.85
C SER A 310 35.93 -14.33 -8.50
N PHE A 311 36.29 -13.05 -8.38
CA PHE A 311 36.04 -12.27 -7.17
C PHE A 311 34.55 -11.96 -6.99
N THR A 312 33.89 -11.47 -8.05
CA THR A 312 32.45 -11.19 -8.02
C THR A 312 31.65 -12.44 -7.62
N GLY A 313 32.01 -13.61 -8.15
CA GLY A 313 31.39 -14.88 -7.77
C GLY A 313 31.68 -15.29 -6.32
N LEU A 314 32.86 -14.95 -5.78
CA LEU A 314 33.20 -15.18 -4.38
C LEU A 314 32.35 -14.28 -3.46
N CYS A 315 32.22 -13.00 -3.74
CA CYS A 315 31.37 -12.09 -2.95
C CYS A 315 29.88 -12.45 -3.09
N GLN A 316 29.43 -12.83 -4.28
CA GLN A 316 28.05 -13.28 -4.48
C GLN A 316 27.70 -14.53 -3.65
N SER A 317 28.69 -15.33 -3.27
CA SER A 317 28.47 -16.53 -2.46
C SER A 317 28.08 -16.24 -1.00
N VAL A 318 28.39 -15.04 -0.48
CA VAL A 318 28.10 -14.66 0.91
C VAL A 318 26.78 -13.90 1.08
N TYR A 319 25.99 -13.74 0.01
CA TYR A 319 24.79 -12.90 0.03
C TYR A 319 23.72 -13.30 1.06
N LEU A 320 23.72 -14.55 1.56
CA LEU A 320 22.79 -14.97 2.62
C LEU A 320 23.11 -14.30 3.95
N ALA A 321 24.40 -14.11 4.24
CA ALA A 321 24.87 -13.43 5.44
C ALA A 321 24.90 -11.91 5.24
N VAL A 322 25.25 -11.46 4.03
CA VAL A 322 25.32 -10.02 3.69
C VAL A 322 24.44 -9.73 2.46
N PRO A 323 23.10 -9.58 2.61
CA PRO A 323 22.21 -9.28 1.50
C PRO A 323 22.58 -7.99 0.75
N ALA A 324 23.01 -6.97 1.50
CA ALA A 324 23.45 -5.66 0.99
C ALA A 324 24.59 -5.75 -0.03
N ALA A 325 25.41 -6.81 0.01
CA ALA A 325 26.48 -7.02 -0.98
C ALA A 325 25.96 -6.96 -2.43
N ARG A 326 24.70 -7.34 -2.69
CA ARG A 326 24.11 -7.29 -4.04
C ARG A 326 23.90 -5.87 -4.58
N LEU A 327 23.76 -4.87 -3.70
CA LEU A 327 23.68 -3.45 -4.08
C LEU A 327 24.95 -3.01 -4.81
N TYR A 328 26.08 -3.57 -4.41
CA TYR A 328 27.40 -3.17 -4.90
C TYR A 328 27.92 -4.11 -5.99
N LEU A 329 27.64 -5.42 -5.89
CA LEU A 329 28.13 -6.41 -6.86
C LEU A 329 27.58 -6.24 -8.27
N ARG A 330 26.42 -5.57 -8.44
CA ARG A 330 25.84 -5.35 -9.77
C ARG A 330 26.75 -4.52 -10.67
N GLU A 331 27.46 -3.55 -10.12
CA GLU A 331 28.43 -2.73 -10.87
C GLU A 331 29.54 -3.59 -11.49
N LEU A 332 30.04 -4.58 -10.74
CA LEU A 332 31.04 -5.51 -11.25
C LEU A 332 30.49 -6.36 -12.40
N TYR A 333 29.20 -6.72 -12.36
CA TYR A 333 28.55 -7.40 -13.47
C TYR A 333 28.39 -6.53 -14.71
N PHE A 334 28.17 -5.21 -14.57
CA PHE A 334 28.16 -4.27 -15.69
C PHE A 334 29.54 -4.18 -16.35
N VAL A 335 30.61 -4.00 -15.57
CA VAL A 335 31.99 -4.04 -16.08
C VAL A 335 32.28 -5.37 -16.80
N LEU A 336 31.85 -6.50 -16.22
CA LEU A 336 32.01 -7.81 -16.84
C LEU A 336 31.16 -8.01 -18.10
N ALA A 337 30.09 -7.26 -18.30
CA ALA A 337 29.28 -7.34 -19.50
C ALA A 337 30.03 -6.79 -20.72
N GLU A 338 30.89 -5.79 -20.54
CA GLU A 338 31.70 -5.15 -21.58
C GLU A 338 32.87 -6.01 -22.10
N LYS A 339 33.14 -7.16 -21.46
CA LYS A 339 34.26 -8.02 -21.88
C LYS A 339 34.06 -8.53 -23.32
N ARG A 340 35.09 -8.37 -24.15
CA ARG A 340 35.14 -8.96 -25.50
C ARG A 340 35.31 -10.48 -25.47
N SER A 341 36.07 -10.99 -24.51
CA SER A 341 36.30 -12.42 -24.30
C SER A 341 36.72 -12.70 -22.86
N TRP A 342 36.69 -13.98 -22.45
CA TRP A 342 37.21 -14.37 -21.14
C TRP A 342 38.74 -14.28 -21.03
N GLY A 343 39.47 -14.02 -22.12
CA GLY A 343 40.91 -13.72 -22.08
C GLY A 343 41.20 -12.22 -22.01
N ALA A 344 40.20 -11.37 -22.25
CA ALA A 344 40.36 -9.92 -22.32
C ALA A 344 40.51 -9.28 -20.93
N LYS A 345 41.07 -8.06 -20.92
CA LYS A 345 40.98 -7.14 -19.79
C LYS A 345 39.71 -6.29 -19.93
N VAL A 346 39.13 -5.93 -18.79
CA VAL A 346 38.03 -4.96 -18.67
C VAL A 346 38.54 -3.76 -17.91
N LYS A 347 38.04 -2.58 -18.26
CA LYS A 347 38.41 -1.35 -17.57
C LYS A 347 37.43 -1.14 -16.42
N GLU A 348 37.94 -0.81 -15.25
CA GLU A 348 37.09 -0.38 -14.14
C GLU A 348 36.26 0.85 -14.58
N LEU A 349 34.94 0.79 -14.38
CA LEU A 349 34.04 1.92 -14.66
C LEU A 349 34.38 3.07 -13.72
N ALA A 350 34.65 4.25 -14.29
CA ALA A 350 35.04 5.48 -13.58
C ALA A 350 33.91 6.15 -12.79
N CYS A 351 32.82 5.44 -12.47
CA CYS A 351 31.71 6.03 -11.75
C CYS A 351 32.10 6.21 -10.28
N SER A 352 32.59 7.41 -9.98
CA SER A 352 33.11 7.93 -8.71
C SER A 352 34.37 7.25 -8.18
N SER A 353 35.24 8.03 -7.57
CA SER A 353 36.58 7.76 -7.04
C SER A 353 36.68 6.64 -5.97
N GLY A 354 35.63 5.83 -5.80
CA GLY A 354 35.51 4.82 -4.75
C GLY A 354 34.83 3.51 -5.15
N GLY A 355 34.37 3.30 -6.39
CA GLY A 355 33.51 2.16 -6.77
C GLY A 355 33.99 0.77 -6.34
N LEU A 356 35.19 0.33 -6.73
CA LEU A 356 35.72 -0.98 -6.31
C LEU A 356 36.08 -1.00 -4.82
N ARG A 357 36.56 0.13 -4.28
CA ARG A 357 36.91 0.28 -2.86
C ARG A 357 35.67 0.13 -1.97
N MET A 358 34.55 0.76 -2.32
CA MET A 358 33.25 0.63 -1.65
C MET A 358 32.69 -0.78 -1.76
N VAL A 359 32.76 -1.42 -2.94
CA VAL A 359 32.30 -2.82 -3.11
C VAL A 359 33.12 -3.79 -2.26
N VAL A 360 34.41 -3.49 -2.08
CA VAL A 360 35.32 -4.25 -1.23
C VAL A 360 35.06 -3.97 0.25
N GLN A 361 34.86 -2.71 0.63
CA GLN A 361 34.67 -2.27 2.02
C GLN A 361 33.30 -2.72 2.56
N ALA A 362 32.24 -2.57 1.78
CA ALA A 362 30.91 -3.14 2.08
C ALA A 362 30.87 -4.68 2.06
N ALA A 363 31.89 -5.34 1.48
CA ALA A 363 32.03 -6.79 1.53
C ALA A 363 32.93 -7.28 2.68
N CYS A 364 33.61 -6.37 3.41
CA CYS A 364 34.62 -6.72 4.41
C CYS A 364 34.31 -6.24 5.84
N ASP A 365 33.50 -5.21 6.11
CA ASP A 365 33.27 -4.72 7.48
C ASP A 365 31.87 -4.14 7.75
N GLU A 366 31.57 -4.11 9.06
CA GLU A 366 30.29 -3.92 9.77
C GLU A 366 29.85 -2.46 9.97
N GLN A 367 30.58 -1.46 9.46
CA GLN A 367 30.15 -0.07 9.45
C GLN A 367 30.66 0.66 8.20
N VAL A 368 29.73 1.24 7.45
CA VAL A 368 30.02 2.12 6.32
C VAL A 368 30.46 3.47 6.87
N GLU A 369 31.73 3.58 7.28
CA GLU A 369 32.29 4.88 7.66
C GLU A 369 32.28 5.84 6.45
N ARG A 370 31.58 6.96 6.67
CA ARG A 370 31.52 8.21 5.88
C ARG A 370 30.50 8.24 4.74
N ALA A 371 29.25 8.47 5.14
CA ALA A 371 28.13 8.90 4.29
C ALA A 371 28.33 10.29 3.62
N GLN A 372 29.34 11.07 4.03
CA GLN A 372 29.53 12.45 3.57
C GLN A 372 29.95 12.59 2.09
N ASP A 373 30.53 11.56 1.47
CA ASP A 373 30.93 11.58 0.05
C ASP A 373 29.81 11.09 -0.91
N LEU A 374 28.61 10.81 -0.38
CA LEU A 374 27.46 10.23 -1.11
C LEU A 374 26.26 11.18 -1.21
N GLU A 375 26.49 12.50 -1.13
CA GLU A 375 25.48 13.47 -1.56
C GLU A 375 25.20 13.27 -3.06
N ILE A 376 24.16 12.48 -3.34
CA ILE A 376 23.54 12.43 -4.65
C ILE A 376 22.66 13.68 -4.70
N PRO A 377 22.95 14.64 -5.62
CA PRO A 377 22.13 15.84 -5.76
C PRO A 377 20.67 15.44 -5.97
N ASP A 378 19.74 16.16 -5.34
CA ASP A 378 18.34 16.03 -5.68
C ASP A 378 18.14 16.52 -7.13
N GLU A 379 17.58 15.64 -7.97
CA GLU A 379 17.23 15.98 -9.34
C GLU A 379 15.96 16.84 -9.34
N SER A 380 15.92 17.82 -10.25
CA SER A 380 14.78 18.73 -10.42
C SER A 380 13.53 17.98 -10.87
N GLU A 381 12.33 18.49 -10.54
CA GLU A 381 11.07 17.88 -10.99
C GLU A 381 10.97 17.79 -12.52
N ASP A 382 11.56 18.73 -13.26
CA ASP A 382 11.59 18.72 -14.72
C ASP A 382 12.39 17.54 -15.28
N GLU A 383 13.48 17.15 -14.61
CA GLU A 383 14.24 15.94 -14.95
C GLU A 383 13.44 14.68 -14.60
N MET A 384 12.72 14.70 -13.47
CA MET A 384 11.89 13.57 -13.01
C MET A 384 10.74 13.25 -13.97
N ARG A 385 10.16 14.23 -14.67
CA ARG A 385 9.06 14.02 -15.63
C ARG A 385 9.40 13.09 -16.78
N CYS A 386 10.67 13.01 -17.16
CA CYS A 386 11.14 12.13 -18.22
C CYS A 386 11.46 10.71 -17.72
N TRP A 387 11.34 10.46 -16.41
CA TRP A 387 11.73 9.18 -15.85
C TRP A 387 10.71 8.09 -16.10
N HIS A 388 11.21 6.88 -16.26
CA HIS A 388 10.38 5.69 -16.30
C HIS A 388 9.68 5.48 -14.94
N ILE A 389 8.43 5.01 -14.94
CA ILE A 389 7.59 4.83 -13.74
C ILE A 389 8.30 4.14 -12.56
N THR A 390 9.10 3.11 -12.81
CA THR A 390 9.88 2.42 -11.75
C THR A 390 10.87 3.34 -11.02
N HIS A 391 11.44 4.34 -11.68
CA HIS A 391 12.32 5.32 -11.04
C HIS A 391 11.50 6.24 -10.14
N LEU A 392 10.35 6.74 -10.62
CA LEU A 392 9.44 7.58 -9.86
C LEU A 392 8.94 6.86 -8.60
N GLU A 393 8.52 5.61 -8.73
CA GLU A 393 8.05 4.77 -7.61
C GLU A 393 9.15 4.52 -6.57
N LEU A 394 10.39 4.28 -7.00
CA LEU A 394 11.51 4.10 -6.06
C LEU A 394 11.87 5.43 -5.36
N GLU A 395 11.79 6.54 -6.07
CA GLU A 395 12.02 7.88 -5.50
C GLU A 395 10.90 8.26 -4.52
N ALA A 396 9.66 7.91 -4.81
CA ALA A 396 8.53 8.10 -3.90
C ALA A 396 8.75 7.34 -2.58
N VAL A 397 9.25 6.10 -2.64
CA VAL A 397 9.64 5.35 -1.44
C VAL A 397 10.73 6.09 -0.66
N TYR A 398 11.76 6.60 -1.34
CA TYR A 398 12.83 7.36 -0.71
C TYR A 398 12.32 8.62 0.00
N LYS A 399 11.56 9.46 -0.69
CA LYS A 399 10.97 10.67 -0.11
C LYS A 399 10.01 10.37 1.04
N THR A 400 9.25 9.27 0.95
CA THR A 400 8.37 8.82 2.05
C THR A 400 9.19 8.45 3.28
N VAL A 401 10.28 7.68 3.12
CA VAL A 401 11.15 7.31 4.25
C VAL A 401 11.78 8.57 4.87
N GLN A 402 12.19 9.54 4.06
CA GLN A 402 12.71 10.81 4.58
C GLN A 402 11.66 11.63 5.34
N ALA A 403 10.44 11.74 4.82
CA ALA A 403 9.38 12.55 5.43
C ALA A 403 8.93 12.01 6.80
N PHE A 404 9.05 10.71 7.01
CA PHE A 404 8.67 10.03 8.26
C PHE A 404 9.89 9.49 9.02
N LEU A 405 11.07 10.08 8.83
CA LEU A 405 12.32 9.51 9.33
C LEU A 405 12.32 9.33 10.84
N GLN A 406 11.86 10.34 11.58
CA GLN A 406 11.77 10.30 13.05
C GLN A 406 10.79 9.23 13.54
N GLU A 407 9.69 9.01 12.81
CA GLU A 407 8.70 8.01 13.15
C GLU A 407 9.13 6.59 12.78
N LEU A 408 10.04 6.43 11.82
CA LEU A 408 10.48 5.13 11.31
C LEU A 408 11.81 4.65 11.92
N GLU A 409 12.59 5.52 12.53
CA GLU A 409 13.89 5.22 13.12
C GLU A 409 13.84 4.02 14.10
N GLY A 410 14.75 3.06 13.92
CA GLY A 410 14.82 1.82 14.71
C GLY A 410 13.67 0.82 14.50
N LYS A 411 12.81 1.01 13.49
CA LYS A 411 11.62 0.18 13.26
C LYS A 411 11.74 -0.74 12.05
N VAL A 412 10.99 -1.84 12.12
CA VAL A 412 10.72 -2.72 10.98
C VAL A 412 9.47 -2.19 10.26
N VAL A 413 9.65 -1.67 9.06
CA VAL A 413 8.62 -0.97 8.29
C VAL A 413 8.14 -1.87 7.15
N ARG A 414 6.84 -2.15 7.10
CA ARG A 414 6.26 -2.89 5.97
C ARG A 414 5.76 -1.93 4.89
N LEU A 415 6.47 -1.90 3.77
CA LEU A 415 6.09 -1.11 2.60
C LEU A 415 5.16 -1.92 1.70
N TYR A 416 3.98 -1.39 1.40
CA TYR A 416 3.10 -1.90 0.36
C TYR A 416 3.25 -1.06 -0.91
N CYS A 417 3.57 -1.70 -2.03
CA CYS A 417 3.83 -1.04 -3.31
C CYS A 417 3.21 -1.87 -4.44
N ASP A 418 2.56 -1.21 -5.39
CA ASP A 418 1.95 -1.86 -6.55
C ASP A 418 2.91 -1.98 -7.75
N ASN A 419 4.10 -1.41 -7.66
CA ASN A 419 5.17 -1.64 -8.61
C ASN A 419 5.97 -2.92 -8.26
N GLN A 420 5.65 -4.02 -8.94
CA GLN A 420 6.37 -5.30 -8.76
C GLN A 420 7.88 -5.19 -9.01
N ALA A 421 8.33 -4.28 -9.88
CA ALA A 421 9.75 -4.10 -10.13
C ALA A 421 10.45 -3.47 -8.91
N VAL A 422 9.85 -2.46 -8.29
CA VAL A 422 10.36 -1.86 -7.04
C VAL A 422 10.35 -2.88 -5.91
N VAL A 423 9.24 -3.61 -5.72
CA VAL A 423 9.16 -4.67 -4.69
C VAL A 423 10.25 -5.72 -4.89
N ALA A 424 10.46 -6.18 -6.13
CA ALA A 424 11.51 -7.14 -6.45
C ALA A 424 12.91 -6.58 -6.20
N MET A 425 13.15 -5.30 -6.51
CA MET A 425 14.41 -4.61 -6.26
C MET A 425 14.72 -4.52 -4.77
N LEU A 426 13.78 -4.01 -3.97
CA LEU A 426 13.94 -3.88 -2.51
C LEU A 426 14.07 -5.26 -1.83
N SER A 427 13.34 -6.27 -2.32
CA SER A 427 13.40 -7.64 -1.76
C SER A 427 14.67 -8.41 -2.13
N HIS A 428 15.35 -8.05 -3.22
CA HIS A 428 16.49 -8.79 -3.75
C HIS A 428 17.79 -7.99 -3.82
N PHE A 429 17.73 -6.71 -3.47
CA PHE A 429 18.80 -5.73 -3.48
C PHE A 429 19.50 -5.65 -4.84
N THR A 430 18.73 -5.65 -5.94
CA THR A 430 19.32 -5.67 -7.28
C THR A 430 18.37 -5.23 -8.41
N SER A 431 18.91 -4.52 -9.40
CA SER A 431 18.28 -4.13 -10.67
C SER A 431 19.27 -4.32 -11.83
N ARG A 432 18.79 -4.36 -13.08
CA ARG A 432 19.65 -4.36 -14.28
C ARG A 432 19.95 -2.95 -14.80
N ASN A 433 19.27 -1.93 -14.29
CA ASN A 433 19.50 -0.54 -14.66
C ASN A 433 20.50 0.10 -13.67
N PRO A 434 21.64 0.65 -14.14
CA PRO A 434 22.63 1.32 -13.28
C PRO A 434 22.07 2.48 -12.45
N ASP A 435 21.14 3.27 -12.99
CA ASP A 435 20.57 4.43 -12.31
C ASP A 435 19.65 4.01 -11.16
N LEU A 436 18.82 2.98 -11.40
CA LEU A 436 18.03 2.35 -10.34
C LEU A 436 18.92 1.75 -9.24
N MET A 437 20.11 1.24 -9.58
CA MET A 437 21.09 0.78 -8.57
C MET A 437 21.71 1.93 -7.77
N ARG A 438 21.93 3.10 -8.38
CA ARG A 438 22.36 4.32 -7.67
C ARG A 438 21.29 4.77 -6.66
N ARG A 439 20.04 4.91 -7.09
CA ARG A 439 18.91 5.30 -6.22
C ARG A 439 18.66 4.31 -5.09
N MET A 440 18.72 3.01 -5.38
CA MET A 440 18.54 1.99 -4.35
C MET A 440 19.67 2.01 -3.30
N ARG A 441 20.90 2.40 -3.68
CA ARG A 441 21.99 2.61 -2.71
C ARG A 441 21.76 3.83 -1.83
N ARG A 442 21.21 4.92 -2.39
CA ARG A 442 20.79 6.12 -1.65
C ARG A 442 19.77 5.77 -0.57
N LEU A 443 18.70 5.07 -0.97
CA LEU A 443 17.68 4.59 -0.06
C LEU A 443 18.26 3.64 0.99
N TRP A 444 19.11 2.70 0.59
CA TRP A 444 19.69 1.76 1.55
C TRP A 444 20.59 2.45 2.58
N LEU A 445 21.38 3.46 2.18
CA LEU A 445 22.20 4.23 3.11
C LEU A 445 21.34 4.96 4.14
N LEU A 446 20.23 5.59 3.71
CA LEU A 446 19.29 6.24 4.62
C LEU A 446 18.68 5.23 5.61
N LEU A 447 18.26 4.06 5.13
CA LEU A 447 17.71 3.00 5.97
C LEU A 447 18.74 2.49 7.00
N ASP A 448 19.98 2.26 6.58
CA ASP A 448 21.06 1.74 7.42
C ASP A 448 21.49 2.73 8.51
N LEU A 449 21.61 4.03 8.16
CA LEU A 449 21.98 5.09 9.10
C LEU A 449 20.97 5.28 10.23
N HIS A 450 19.69 4.98 9.98
CA HIS A 450 18.59 5.17 10.93
C HIS A 450 18.02 3.84 11.47
N ASP A 451 18.73 2.72 11.29
CA ASP A 451 18.33 1.38 11.74
C ASP A 451 16.89 1.01 11.33
N ILE A 452 16.53 1.30 10.07
CA ILE A 452 15.19 1.05 9.51
C ILE A 452 15.21 -0.21 8.67
N GLU A 453 14.48 -1.25 9.09
CA GLU A 453 14.31 -2.46 8.27
C GLU A 453 13.09 -2.35 7.35
N LEU A 454 13.30 -2.07 6.06
CA LEU A 454 12.23 -1.96 5.08
C LEU A 454 11.84 -3.33 4.46
N GLN A 455 10.60 -3.76 4.68
CA GLN A 455 10.03 -5.00 4.15
C GLN A 455 8.97 -4.72 3.07
N ALA A 456 9.39 -4.77 1.79
CA ALA A 456 8.49 -4.55 0.66
C ALA A 456 7.52 -5.73 0.40
N ARG A 457 6.25 -5.40 0.11
CA ARG A 457 5.18 -6.32 -0.26
C ARG A 457 4.41 -5.76 -1.45
N TYR A 458 4.14 -6.63 -2.42
CA TYR A 458 3.29 -6.28 -3.55
C TYR A 458 1.83 -6.22 -3.11
N ILE A 459 1.14 -5.15 -3.51
CA ILE A 459 -0.32 -5.03 -3.48
C ILE A 459 -0.83 -4.78 -4.89
N ARG A 460 -2.05 -5.22 -5.18
CA ARG A 460 -2.67 -4.89 -6.48
C ARG A 460 -3.00 -3.41 -6.51
N SER A 461 -2.86 -2.75 -7.66
CA SER A 461 -3.19 -1.32 -7.80
C SER A 461 -4.64 -1.04 -7.40
N GLU A 462 -5.56 -1.96 -7.67
CA GLU A 462 -6.97 -1.92 -7.22
C GLU A 462 -7.13 -1.86 -5.70
N ALA A 463 -6.16 -2.38 -4.93
CA ALA A 463 -6.14 -2.33 -3.47
C ALA A 463 -5.25 -1.18 -2.95
N ASN A 464 -4.53 -0.48 -3.84
CA ASN A 464 -3.68 0.67 -3.54
C ASN A 464 -4.45 2.00 -3.69
N VAL A 465 -5.77 1.98 -3.45
CA VAL A 465 -6.68 3.09 -3.75
C VAL A 465 -6.25 4.38 -3.06
N TRP A 466 -5.77 4.30 -1.83
CA TRP A 466 -5.36 5.49 -1.06
C TRP A 466 -4.12 6.16 -1.63
N ALA A 467 -3.06 5.41 -1.90
CA ALA A 467 -1.82 5.98 -2.45
C ALA A 467 -1.97 6.37 -3.93
N ASP A 468 -2.76 5.64 -4.72
CA ASP A 468 -3.05 5.98 -6.12
C ASP A 468 -3.96 7.22 -6.22
N ASN A 469 -4.95 7.36 -5.34
CA ASN A 469 -5.75 8.59 -5.28
C ASN A 469 -4.92 9.79 -4.82
N LEU A 470 -4.05 9.64 -3.82
CA LEU A 470 -3.19 10.73 -3.34
C LEU A 470 -2.14 11.13 -4.39
N SER A 471 -1.59 10.17 -5.14
CA SER A 471 -0.61 10.49 -6.20
C SER A 471 -1.26 11.13 -7.43
N ARG A 472 -2.53 10.80 -7.73
CA ARG A 472 -3.32 11.39 -8.82
C ARG A 472 -4.09 12.65 -8.41
N CYS A 473 -4.16 12.97 -7.12
CA CYS A 473 -4.83 14.17 -6.65
C CYS A 473 -4.07 15.39 -7.15
N GLU A 474 -4.66 16.09 -8.11
CA GLU A 474 -4.14 17.38 -8.55
C GLU A 474 -4.61 18.42 -7.55
N ASP A 475 -3.67 19.01 -6.80
CA ASP A 475 -3.97 20.18 -5.98
C ASP A 475 -4.05 21.39 -6.92
N LEU A 476 -5.23 21.58 -7.52
CA LEU A 476 -5.54 22.75 -8.35
C LEU A 476 -5.49 24.05 -7.54
N ASP A 477 -5.46 23.93 -6.20
CA ASP A 477 -5.40 25.04 -5.26
C ASP A 477 -3.97 25.34 -4.75
N ASP A 478 -2.94 24.64 -5.24
CA ASP A 478 -1.52 24.94 -4.96
C ASP A 478 -0.97 25.93 -6.02
N TRP A 479 -0.97 27.21 -5.66
CA TRP A 479 -0.40 28.29 -6.46
C TRP A 479 0.49 29.21 -5.61
N ARG A 480 1.43 29.86 -6.27
CA ARG A 480 2.26 30.93 -5.69
C ARG A 480 1.84 32.28 -6.26
N LEU A 481 1.70 33.29 -5.40
CA LEU A 481 1.58 34.69 -5.84
C LEU A 481 2.89 35.15 -6.50
N ASN A 482 2.81 35.94 -7.57
CA ASN A 482 3.96 36.55 -8.21
C ASN A 482 4.94 37.13 -7.19
N ARG A 483 6.22 36.74 -7.33
CA ARG A 483 7.26 37.04 -6.34
C ARG A 483 7.49 38.54 -6.15
N ASP A 484 7.27 39.37 -7.16
CA ASP A 484 7.45 40.82 -7.05
C ASP A 484 6.42 41.43 -6.09
N TRP A 485 5.17 40.92 -6.10
CA TRP A 485 4.13 41.33 -5.17
C TRP A 485 4.41 40.88 -3.74
N PHE A 486 4.93 39.67 -3.56
CA PHE A 486 5.39 39.21 -2.24
C PHE A 486 6.54 40.05 -1.71
N VAL A 487 7.56 40.33 -2.53
CA VAL A 487 8.70 41.16 -2.15
C VAL A 487 8.25 42.57 -1.80
N TRP A 488 7.31 43.14 -2.57
CA TRP A 488 6.71 44.42 -2.26
C TRP A 488 5.96 44.39 -0.91
N ALA A 489 5.08 43.42 -0.70
CA ALA A 489 4.31 43.29 0.55
C ALA A 489 5.22 43.03 1.76
N ASN A 490 6.30 42.26 1.59
CA ASN A 490 7.27 42.00 2.65
C ASN A 490 8.15 43.23 2.96
N LYS A 491 8.28 44.16 2.00
CA LYS A 491 8.94 45.46 2.22
C LYS A 491 8.03 46.44 2.97
N GLN A 492 6.72 46.39 2.74
CA GLN A 492 5.77 47.28 3.41
C GLN A 492 5.39 46.79 4.81
N TRP A 493 5.02 45.51 4.93
CA TRP A 493 4.40 44.95 6.13
C TRP A 493 5.16 43.76 6.71
N GLY A 494 6.30 43.40 6.11
CA GLY A 494 7.18 42.36 6.62
C GLY A 494 8.14 42.86 7.71
N PRO A 495 9.10 42.01 8.14
CA PRO A 495 9.37 40.69 7.61
C PRO A 495 8.31 39.66 8.00
N TYR A 496 7.80 38.91 7.03
CA TYR A 496 6.99 37.73 7.29
C TYR A 496 7.86 36.59 7.81
N THR A 497 7.37 35.87 8.82
CA THR A 497 8.16 34.86 9.53
C THR A 497 7.79 33.44 9.11
N VAL A 498 6.59 33.23 8.58
CA VAL A 498 6.06 31.91 8.20
C VAL A 498 5.10 32.02 7.02
N ASP A 499 5.23 31.08 6.08
CA ASP A 499 4.33 30.94 4.93
C ASP A 499 3.25 29.90 5.23
N ARG A 500 2.00 30.36 5.28
CA ARG A 500 0.83 29.53 5.57
C ARG A 500 0.19 29.09 4.25
N PHE A 501 -0.16 27.80 4.18
CA PHE A 501 -0.79 27.17 3.01
C PHE A 501 0.14 27.06 1.78
N ALA A 502 1.40 26.69 2.01
CA ALA A 502 2.39 26.54 0.93
C ALA A 502 2.97 25.11 0.88
N SER A 503 3.50 24.72 -0.27
CA SER A 503 4.27 23.48 -0.47
C SER A 503 5.76 23.79 -0.62
N GLU A 504 6.62 22.77 -0.65
CA GLU A 504 8.04 22.93 -0.99
C GLU A 504 8.27 23.75 -2.27
N ILE A 505 7.32 23.70 -3.21
CA ILE A 505 7.41 24.40 -4.49
C ILE A 505 6.86 25.83 -4.41
N SER A 506 5.74 26.06 -3.71
CA SER A 506 5.09 27.39 -3.61
C SER A 506 5.59 28.26 -2.47
N ALA A 507 6.28 27.72 -1.47
CA ALA A 507 6.75 28.46 -0.29
C ALA A 507 7.66 29.64 -0.66
N GLN A 508 7.32 30.83 -0.21
CA GLN A 508 8.10 32.07 -0.40
C GLN A 508 9.03 32.37 0.77
N LEU A 509 8.89 31.61 1.87
CA LEU A 509 9.73 31.67 3.08
C LEU A 509 10.34 30.29 3.40
N PRO A 510 11.47 30.23 4.14
CA PRO A 510 12.07 28.97 4.56
C PRO A 510 11.20 28.14 5.51
N ARG A 511 10.40 28.81 6.36
CA ARG A 511 9.44 28.20 7.27
C ARG A 511 8.06 28.23 6.63
N TYR A 512 7.45 27.06 6.44
CA TYR A 512 6.14 26.97 5.81
C TYR A 512 5.33 25.77 6.29
N TYR A 513 4.00 25.88 6.12
CA TYR A 513 3.02 24.89 6.53
C TYR A 513 2.25 24.38 5.31
N ALA A 514 2.28 23.07 5.10
CA ALA A 514 1.74 22.41 3.92
C ALA A 514 0.39 21.73 4.21
N ALA A 515 -0.40 21.52 3.16
CA ALA A 515 -1.64 20.74 3.25
C ALA A 515 -1.36 19.25 3.57
N TRP A 516 -0.21 18.75 3.14
CA TRP A 516 0.25 17.37 3.34
C TRP A 516 1.68 17.38 3.88
N LYS A 517 2.08 16.33 4.61
CA LYS A 517 3.45 16.22 5.09
C LYS A 517 4.40 16.05 3.91
N ASP A 518 5.27 17.02 3.71
CA ASP A 518 6.45 16.91 2.86
C ASP A 518 7.73 16.96 3.73
N PRO A 519 8.92 16.63 3.16
CA PRO A 519 10.16 16.51 3.94
C PRO A 519 10.64 17.81 4.60
N LYS A 520 10.23 18.99 4.11
CA LYS A 520 10.77 20.28 4.54
C LYS A 520 9.75 21.17 5.25
N CYS A 521 8.47 20.82 5.23
CA CYS A 521 7.42 21.55 5.92
C CYS A 521 7.58 21.50 7.45
N GLU A 522 7.36 22.63 8.11
CA GLU A 522 7.39 22.76 9.57
C GLU A 522 6.15 22.11 10.21
N GLY A 523 4.99 22.24 9.57
CA GLY A 523 3.74 21.65 10.03
C GLY A 523 2.76 21.34 8.89
N VAL A 524 1.75 20.53 9.22
CA VAL A 524 0.68 20.09 8.29
C VAL A 524 -0.67 20.61 8.78
N ASP A 525 -1.46 21.18 7.87
CA ASP A 525 -2.72 21.88 8.18
C ASP A 525 -2.48 23.15 9.01
N SER A 526 -2.25 24.25 8.29
CA SER A 526 -1.96 25.57 8.85
C SER A 526 -2.98 26.04 9.90
N LEU A 527 -4.26 25.68 9.75
CA LEU A 527 -5.33 26.15 10.64
C LEU A 527 -5.24 25.56 12.06
N THR A 528 -4.53 24.44 12.21
CA THR A 528 -4.41 23.72 13.51
C THR A 528 -3.36 24.31 14.45
N TYR A 529 -2.55 25.27 13.99
CA TYR A 529 -1.47 25.88 14.77
C TYR A 529 -1.84 27.27 15.23
N ASP A 530 -1.25 27.72 16.33
CA ASP A 530 -1.34 29.09 16.81
C ASP A 530 -0.60 30.03 15.86
N TRP A 531 -1.26 31.11 15.42
CA TRP A 531 -0.67 32.11 14.53
C TRP A 531 -0.15 33.35 15.27
N ARG A 532 -0.39 33.44 16.58
CA ARG A 532 0.03 34.59 17.39
C ARG A 532 1.55 34.67 17.54
N GLY A 533 2.06 35.90 17.64
CA GLY A 533 3.50 36.16 17.77
C GLY A 533 4.31 35.99 16.48
N GLU A 534 3.66 35.60 15.37
CA GLU A 534 4.24 35.47 14.05
C GLU A 534 3.63 36.54 13.11
N ASN A 535 4.36 36.93 12.07
CA ASN A 535 3.84 37.75 10.98
C ASN A 535 3.54 36.83 9.79
N ASN A 536 2.27 36.46 9.64
CA ASN A 536 1.85 35.35 8.80
C ASN A 536 1.64 35.80 7.34
N TRP A 537 2.36 35.18 6.41
CA TRP A 537 2.02 35.28 4.98
C TRP A 537 0.95 34.23 4.66
N VAL A 538 -0.22 34.66 4.17
CA VAL A 538 -1.39 33.78 4.02
C VAL A 538 -1.91 33.86 2.59
N ASN A 539 -1.58 32.85 1.77
CA ASN A 539 -2.11 32.68 0.41
C ASN A 539 -2.87 31.35 0.31
N PRO A 540 -4.08 31.27 0.88
CA PRO A 540 -4.80 30.01 1.06
C PRO A 540 -5.56 29.61 -0.21
N PRO A 541 -5.92 28.32 -0.35
CA PRO A 541 -7.04 27.92 -1.18
C PRO A 541 -8.27 28.76 -0.85
N TRP A 542 -8.92 29.35 -1.86
CA TRP A 542 -10.00 30.32 -1.63
C TRP A 542 -11.21 29.73 -0.89
N ALA A 543 -11.40 28.41 -0.95
CA ALA A 543 -12.43 27.70 -0.21
C ALA A 543 -12.24 27.74 1.32
N LEU A 544 -11.05 28.15 1.81
CA LEU A 544 -10.71 28.24 3.22
C LEU A 544 -10.72 29.68 3.75
N LEU A 545 -11.13 30.67 2.94
CA LEU A 545 -11.07 32.09 3.33
C LEU A 545 -12.00 32.42 4.51
N ASP A 546 -13.16 31.76 4.64
CA ASP A 546 -14.04 31.92 5.81
C ASP A 546 -13.36 31.40 7.09
N GLU A 547 -12.72 30.23 7.05
CA GLU A 547 -11.97 29.70 8.20
C GLU A 547 -10.75 30.56 8.55
N VAL A 548 -10.05 31.11 7.54
CA VAL A 548 -8.93 32.03 7.75
C VAL A 548 -9.40 33.32 8.42
N ALA A 549 -10.49 33.92 7.94
CA ALA A 549 -11.07 35.13 8.53
C ALA A 549 -11.50 34.90 9.99
N HIS A 550 -12.16 33.77 10.25
CA HIS A 550 -12.57 33.39 11.60
C HIS A 550 -11.36 33.20 12.52
N LYS A 551 -10.33 32.47 12.07
CA LYS A 551 -9.11 32.25 12.86
C LYS A 551 -8.39 33.56 13.20
N LEU A 552 -8.27 34.47 12.24
CA LEU A 552 -7.62 35.77 12.45
C LEU A 552 -8.41 36.64 13.44
N ARG A 553 -9.75 36.58 13.38
CA ARG A 553 -10.61 37.24 14.37
C ARG A 553 -10.46 36.66 15.77
N GLU A 554 -10.47 35.33 15.90
CA GLU A 554 -10.37 34.66 17.20
C GLU A 554 -8.99 34.83 17.86
N GLU A 555 -7.92 34.73 17.06
CA GLU A 555 -6.55 34.76 17.58
C GLU A 555 -5.95 36.16 17.62
N GLY A 556 -6.49 37.13 16.87
CA GLY A 556 -5.93 38.48 16.77
C GLY A 556 -4.51 38.50 16.18
N ALA A 557 -4.16 37.51 15.36
CA ALA A 557 -2.81 37.33 14.81
C ALA A 557 -2.51 38.31 13.67
N ALA A 558 -1.24 38.76 13.57
CA ALA A 558 -0.78 39.55 12.43
C ALA A 558 -0.71 38.69 11.16
N ALA A 559 -1.30 39.17 10.08
CA ALA A 559 -1.30 38.46 8.81
C ALA A 559 -1.48 39.38 7.59
N THR A 560 -0.88 38.98 6.47
CA THR A 560 -1.24 39.49 5.15
C THR A 560 -1.94 38.38 4.37
N VAL A 561 -3.24 38.56 4.11
CA VAL A 561 -4.09 37.58 3.44
C VAL A 561 -4.28 37.96 1.97
N VAL A 562 -3.93 37.05 1.08
CA VAL A 562 -4.16 37.16 -0.37
C VAL A 562 -5.49 36.49 -0.72
N ALA A 563 -6.40 37.22 -1.35
CA ALA A 563 -7.74 36.75 -1.69
C ALA A 563 -8.23 37.30 -3.05
N PRO A 564 -9.27 36.72 -3.68
CA PRO A 564 -9.90 37.33 -4.85
C PRO A 564 -10.71 38.57 -4.44
N TYR A 565 -10.87 39.56 -5.32
CA TYR A 565 -11.67 40.75 -5.00
C TYR A 565 -13.17 40.47 -5.18
N TRP A 566 -13.85 39.95 -4.14
CA TRP A 566 -15.29 39.60 -4.18
C TRP A 566 -16.09 40.21 -2.98
N PRO A 567 -16.48 41.50 -3.04
CA PRO A 567 -17.15 42.21 -1.94
C PRO A 567 -18.48 41.61 -1.44
N GLY A 568 -19.10 40.73 -2.24
CA GLY A 568 -20.37 40.07 -1.90
C GLY A 568 -20.23 38.86 -0.98
N GLN A 569 -19.01 38.41 -0.67
CA GLN A 569 -18.78 37.21 0.16
C GLN A 569 -18.66 37.56 1.65
N SER A 570 -19.02 36.62 2.54
CA SER A 570 -18.92 36.77 4.00
C SER A 570 -17.48 37.02 4.45
N TRP A 571 -16.56 36.14 4.05
CA TRP A 571 -15.14 36.27 4.37
C TRP A 571 -14.52 37.59 3.88
N PHE A 572 -15.02 38.18 2.79
CA PHE A 572 -14.48 39.45 2.29
C PHE A 572 -14.77 40.57 3.28
N ARG A 573 -16.01 40.64 3.76
CA ARG A 573 -16.42 41.65 4.75
C ARG A 573 -15.73 41.44 6.09
N GLU A 574 -15.54 40.18 6.50
CA GLU A 574 -14.81 39.87 7.74
C GLU A 574 -13.34 40.27 7.63
N LEU A 575 -12.64 39.92 6.54
CA LEU A 575 -11.25 40.33 6.34
C LEU A 575 -11.12 41.85 6.17
N GLU A 576 -12.05 42.50 5.47
CA GLU A 576 -12.08 43.95 5.32
C GLU A 576 -12.29 44.67 6.67
N ALA A 577 -13.13 44.12 7.55
CA ALA A 577 -13.33 44.66 8.90
C ALA A 577 -12.14 44.43 9.85
N LEU A 578 -11.35 43.38 9.60
CA LEU A 578 -10.14 43.10 10.37
C LEU A 578 -8.92 43.88 9.86
N ALA A 579 -8.89 44.21 8.57
CA ALA A 579 -7.73 44.79 7.91
C ALA A 579 -7.48 46.25 8.32
N THR A 580 -6.22 46.56 8.60
CA THR A 580 -5.73 47.93 8.76
C THR A 580 -5.50 48.57 7.39
N GLU A 581 -5.03 47.79 6.42
CA GLU A 581 -4.83 48.25 5.04
C GLU A 581 -5.33 47.21 4.03
N VAL A 582 -5.93 47.70 2.93
CA VAL A 582 -6.44 46.87 1.84
C VAL A 582 -5.84 47.32 0.52
N VAL A 583 -5.19 46.41 -0.19
CA VAL A 583 -4.52 46.71 -1.47
C VAL A 583 -5.07 45.83 -2.57
N ILE A 584 -5.73 46.46 -3.55
CA ILE A 584 -6.26 45.79 -4.73
C ILE A 584 -5.14 45.61 -5.76
N MET A 585 -4.89 44.35 -6.13
CA MET A 585 -3.96 43.95 -7.17
C MET A 585 -4.69 43.82 -8.52
N PRO A 586 -4.29 44.57 -9.55
CA PRO A 586 -4.95 44.51 -10.84
C PRO A 586 -4.75 43.15 -11.50
N ARG A 587 -5.80 42.68 -12.19
CA ARG A 587 -5.76 41.43 -12.96
C ARG A 587 -4.54 41.37 -13.90
N ARG A 588 -3.73 40.33 -13.75
CA ARG A 588 -2.61 40.02 -14.65
C ARG A 588 -2.52 38.52 -14.89
N ARG A 589 -1.95 38.13 -16.04
CA ARG A 589 -1.75 36.71 -16.38
C ARG A 589 -0.68 36.04 -15.53
N ASP A 590 0.29 36.80 -15.07
CA ASP A 590 1.43 36.35 -14.28
C ASP A 590 1.21 36.54 -12.77
N LEU A 591 -0.01 36.90 -12.34
CA LEU A 591 -0.29 37.22 -10.94
C LEU A 591 -0.21 35.98 -10.04
N PHE A 592 -0.67 34.83 -10.51
CA PHE A 592 -0.57 33.55 -9.83
C PHE A 592 0.13 32.53 -10.72
N THR A 593 1.11 31.81 -10.17
CA THR A 593 1.83 30.75 -10.85
C THR A 593 1.49 29.42 -10.19
N PRO A 594 0.82 28.48 -10.88
CA PRO A 594 0.51 27.17 -10.31
C PRO A 594 1.80 26.37 -10.07
N SER A 595 1.87 25.67 -8.93
CA SER A 595 3.05 24.94 -8.48
C SER A 595 3.46 23.78 -9.39
N ARG A 596 2.58 23.36 -10.32
CA ARG A 596 2.82 22.23 -11.25
C ARG A 596 3.26 22.63 -12.67
N LEU A 597 3.36 23.91 -13.04
CA LEU A 597 3.66 24.30 -14.43
C LEU A 597 4.91 25.19 -14.53
N GLY A 598 6.04 24.55 -14.85
CA GLY A 598 7.05 25.21 -15.67
C GLY A 598 6.42 25.65 -17.01
N GLY A 599 5.89 26.88 -17.06
CA GLY A 599 6.05 27.76 -18.22
C GLY A 599 5.18 27.63 -19.49
N SER A 600 3.97 27.03 -19.53
CA SER A 600 3.17 27.15 -20.78
C SER A 600 1.65 27.31 -20.69
N GLU A 601 0.99 27.02 -19.56
CA GLU A 601 -0.40 27.42 -19.36
C GLU A 601 -0.48 28.24 -18.09
N LEU A 602 -0.31 29.55 -18.25
CA LEU A 602 -0.77 30.51 -17.26
C LEU A 602 -2.24 30.16 -17.01
N LEU A 603 -2.66 30.01 -15.74
CA LEU A 603 -4.07 30.24 -15.39
C LEU A 603 -4.42 31.53 -16.14
N GLY A 604 -5.24 31.43 -17.19
CA GLY A 604 -5.56 32.59 -18.03
C GLY A 604 -5.93 33.76 -17.12
N PRO A 605 -5.70 35.02 -17.55
CA PRO A 605 -5.68 36.19 -16.65
C PRO A 605 -6.79 36.08 -15.62
N SER A 606 -6.47 36.23 -14.33
CA SER A 606 -7.46 36.13 -13.26
C SER A 606 -8.70 36.90 -13.73
N LYS A 607 -9.86 36.22 -13.82
CA LYS A 607 -11.09 36.84 -14.37
C LYS A 607 -11.58 37.99 -13.47
N TRP A 608 -10.94 38.17 -12.33
CA TRP A 608 -11.19 39.08 -11.25
C TRP A 608 -9.85 39.70 -10.80
N ASP A 609 -9.93 40.89 -10.21
CA ASP A 609 -8.81 41.46 -9.46
C ASP A 609 -8.57 40.63 -8.19
N ALA A 610 -7.37 40.74 -7.62
CA ALA A 610 -7.05 40.14 -6.34
C ALA A 610 -6.87 41.26 -5.30
N VAL A 611 -6.84 40.90 -4.02
CA VAL A 611 -6.72 41.84 -2.91
C VAL A 611 -5.79 41.27 -1.85
N MET A 612 -4.99 42.13 -1.24
CA MET A 612 -4.27 41.85 0.00
C MET A 612 -4.95 42.57 1.13
N PHE A 613 -5.28 41.83 2.19
CA PHE A 613 -5.72 42.36 3.47
C PHE A 613 -4.55 42.31 4.44
N PHE A 614 -4.03 43.46 4.84
CA PHE A 614 -3.03 43.55 5.90
C PHE A 614 -3.73 43.76 7.23
N ILE A 615 -3.48 42.84 8.16
CA ILE A 615 -4.09 42.79 9.49
C ILE A 615 -2.95 42.86 10.52
N GLU A 616 -2.96 43.91 11.34
CA GLU A 616 -2.03 44.03 12.46
C GLU A 616 -2.45 43.14 13.63
N ALA A 617 -1.48 42.71 14.44
CA ALA A 617 -1.77 41.93 15.63
C ALA A 617 -2.61 42.75 16.61
N ARG A 618 -3.77 42.22 17.01
CA ARG A 618 -4.56 42.78 18.11
C ARG A 618 -4.10 42.14 19.41
N PRO A 619 -3.77 42.94 20.44
CA PRO A 619 -3.35 42.38 21.72
C PRO A 619 -4.52 41.67 22.40
N LYS A 620 -4.27 40.48 22.95
CA LYS A 620 -5.29 39.67 23.63
C LYS A 620 -5.62 40.28 24.99
N VAL A 621 -6.86 40.74 25.16
CA VAL A 621 -7.37 41.18 26.46
C VAL A 621 -7.78 39.96 27.28
N THR A 622 -7.27 39.83 28.50
CA THR A 622 -7.59 38.75 29.43
C THR A 622 -8.12 39.32 30.75
N VAL A 623 -8.75 38.48 31.57
CA VAL A 623 -9.12 38.87 32.94
C VAL A 623 -7.86 39.32 33.69
N GLY A 624 -7.89 40.53 34.25
CA GLY A 624 -6.78 41.20 34.92
C GLY A 624 -6.02 42.23 34.06
N THR A 625 -6.32 42.36 32.77
CA THR A 625 -5.68 43.36 31.90
C THR A 625 -6.16 44.78 32.25
N LYS A 626 -5.24 45.72 32.51
CA LYS A 626 -5.54 47.16 32.62
C LYS A 626 -5.78 47.76 31.24
N ILE A 627 -6.90 48.43 31.07
CA ILE A 627 -7.30 49.11 29.84
C ILE A 627 -7.72 50.56 30.13
N GLU A 628 -7.59 51.45 29.15
CA GLU A 628 -8.25 52.76 29.16
C GLU A 628 -9.34 52.76 28.10
N VAL A 629 -10.58 53.04 28.48
CA VAL A 629 -11.72 53.11 27.56
C VAL A 629 -12.04 54.59 27.29
N PHE A 630 -12.20 54.95 26.02
CA PHE A 630 -12.52 56.32 25.61
C PHE A 630 -14.02 56.60 25.74
N TRP A 631 -14.39 57.70 26.39
CA TRP A 631 -15.78 58.13 26.55
C TRP A 631 -16.06 59.36 25.68
N GLU A 632 -16.98 59.25 24.72
CA GLU A 632 -17.24 60.29 23.72
C GLU A 632 -17.89 61.56 24.30
N ASP A 633 -18.69 61.42 25.36
CA ASP A 633 -19.37 62.56 26.01
C ASP A 633 -18.38 63.46 26.79
N ASP A 634 -17.27 62.88 27.24
CA ASP A 634 -16.24 63.55 28.05
C ASP A 634 -14.93 63.82 27.27
N ASP A 635 -14.82 63.32 26.03
CA ASP A 635 -13.65 63.41 25.14
C ASP A 635 -12.32 63.00 25.83
N CYS A 636 -12.36 61.98 26.70
CA CYS A 636 -11.17 61.51 27.42
C CYS A 636 -11.19 60.00 27.72
N PHE A 637 -10.02 59.48 28.12
CA PHE A 637 -9.79 58.06 28.40
C PHE A 637 -9.89 57.79 29.91
N TYR A 638 -10.68 56.79 30.29
CA TYR A 638 -10.85 56.36 31.68
C TYR A 638 -10.18 54.99 31.91
N PRO A 639 -9.23 54.89 32.87
CA PRO A 639 -8.55 53.64 33.17
C PRO A 639 -9.43 52.69 33.98
N GLY A 640 -9.37 51.40 33.64
CA GLY A 640 -10.06 50.32 34.34
C GLY A 640 -9.37 48.96 34.15
N VAL A 641 -9.88 47.94 34.83
CA VAL A 641 -9.38 46.56 34.81
C VAL A 641 -10.50 45.62 34.39
N VAL A 642 -10.22 44.74 33.42
CA VAL A 642 -11.16 43.69 33.02
C VAL A 642 -11.25 42.63 34.12
N LYS A 643 -12.40 42.51 34.79
CA LYS A 643 -12.61 41.56 35.89
C LYS A 643 -13.07 40.19 35.45
N GLU A 644 -13.94 40.12 34.46
CA GLU A 644 -14.49 38.87 33.94
C GLU A 644 -15.08 39.07 32.55
N PHE A 645 -15.35 37.97 31.85
CA PHE A 645 -16.11 37.97 30.62
C PHE A 645 -17.42 37.24 30.88
N ASN A 646 -18.54 37.79 30.40
CA ASN A 646 -19.84 37.15 30.53
C ASN A 646 -20.03 36.03 29.49
N GLU A 647 -21.17 35.31 29.56
CA GLU A 647 -21.49 34.19 28.65
C GLU A 647 -21.57 34.61 27.16
N ASP A 648 -21.78 35.89 26.88
CA ASP A 648 -21.83 36.47 25.54
C ASP A 648 -20.48 37.04 25.05
N GLY A 649 -19.42 36.95 25.86
CA GLY A 649 -18.06 37.41 25.52
C GLY A 649 -17.78 38.90 25.76
N LYS A 650 -18.69 39.64 26.40
CA LYS A 650 -18.48 41.04 26.81
C LYS A 650 -17.65 41.14 28.09
N ALA A 651 -16.78 42.13 28.16
CA ALA A 651 -15.87 42.36 29.27
C ALA A 651 -16.55 43.18 30.38
N HIS A 652 -16.53 42.69 31.62
CA HIS A 652 -16.82 43.51 32.78
C HIS A 652 -15.56 44.29 33.18
N VAL A 653 -15.64 45.62 33.12
CA VAL A 653 -14.53 46.55 33.42
C VAL A 653 -14.83 47.27 34.73
N LEU A 654 -13.91 47.21 35.69
CA LEU A 654 -13.90 48.05 36.89
C LEU A 654 -13.00 49.25 36.63
N TYR A 655 -13.55 50.46 36.61
CA TYR A 655 -12.81 51.70 36.49
C TYR A 655 -12.10 52.07 37.79
N ASP A 656 -11.01 52.85 37.70
CA ASP A 656 -10.19 53.24 38.86
C ASP A 656 -10.94 54.17 39.84
N ASP A 657 -12.08 54.76 39.45
CA ASP A 657 -12.99 55.54 40.30
C ASP A 657 -13.98 54.68 41.11
N GLY A 658 -14.02 53.36 40.85
CA GLY A 658 -14.85 52.39 41.54
C GLY A 658 -16.14 51.99 40.81
N ASP A 659 -16.41 52.57 39.64
CA ASP A 659 -17.57 52.22 38.83
C ASP A 659 -17.32 50.94 37.98
N GLU A 660 -18.36 50.14 37.77
CA GLU A 660 -18.28 48.88 37.03
C GLU A 660 -19.27 48.86 35.85
N GLU A 661 -18.81 48.44 34.66
CA GLU A 661 -19.63 48.36 33.46
C GLU A 661 -19.33 47.11 32.61
N THR A 662 -20.32 46.63 31.84
CA THR A 662 -20.15 45.54 30.87
C THR A 662 -20.05 46.09 29.46
N LEU A 663 -18.87 45.97 28.84
CA LEU A 663 -18.56 46.52 27.53
C LEU A 663 -18.29 45.45 26.49
N ASP A 664 -18.75 45.69 25.26
CA ASP A 664 -18.31 44.91 24.11
C ASP A 664 -17.02 45.53 23.55
N LEU A 665 -15.86 45.01 23.98
CA LEU A 665 -14.56 45.53 23.55
C LEU A 665 -14.31 45.45 22.03
N SER A 666 -15.18 44.77 21.27
CA SER A 666 -15.10 44.78 19.81
C SER A 666 -15.73 46.02 19.17
N GLU A 667 -16.59 46.74 19.90
CA GLU A 667 -17.27 47.97 19.46
C GLU A 667 -16.71 49.24 20.13
N GLU A 668 -15.89 49.09 21.18
CA GLU A 668 -15.34 50.20 21.97
C GLU A 668 -13.89 50.60 21.57
N ASN A 669 -13.57 51.89 21.71
CA ASN A 669 -12.22 52.41 21.50
C ASN A 669 -11.41 52.38 22.81
N PHE A 670 -10.51 51.40 22.96
CA PHE A 670 -9.73 51.21 24.18
C PHE A 670 -8.23 50.99 23.93
N LYS A 671 -7.41 51.24 24.95
CA LYS A 671 -5.95 51.01 24.95
C LYS A 671 -5.56 50.12 26.11
N ILE A 672 -4.53 49.27 25.98
CA ILE A 672 -3.99 48.47 27.09
C ILE A 672 -2.85 49.23 27.77
N ILE A 673 -2.90 49.33 29.10
CA ILE A 673 -1.82 49.95 29.89
C ILE A 673 -0.81 48.86 30.27
N ASN A 674 0.31 48.81 29.55
CA ASN A 674 1.44 47.97 29.95
C ASN A 674 2.28 48.75 30.97
N SER A 675 2.30 48.31 32.23
CA SER A 675 3.23 48.85 33.22
C SER A 675 4.65 48.36 32.92
N THR A 676 5.48 49.19 32.31
CA THR A 676 6.94 49.02 32.30
C THR A 676 7.55 50.26 32.93
N ASP A 677 8.15 50.15 34.12
CA ASP A 677 9.61 50.17 34.26
C ASP A 677 10.12 50.09 35.72
N GLU A 678 11.22 49.33 35.83
CA GLU A 678 12.38 49.43 36.74
C GLU A 678 12.22 49.33 38.28
N THR A 679 12.84 48.30 38.91
CA THR A 679 14.18 48.39 39.57
C THR A 679 14.52 47.19 40.48
N THR A 680 15.74 46.65 40.27
CA THR A 680 16.77 46.14 41.21
C THR A 680 16.51 45.13 42.34
N ASP A 681 17.28 44.03 42.23
CA ASP A 681 18.15 43.39 43.23
C ASP A 681 17.64 42.60 44.46
N ALA A 682 18.21 41.38 44.53
CA ALA A 682 18.78 40.67 45.68
C ALA A 682 17.91 39.80 46.64
N ASP A 683 18.36 38.54 46.70
CA ASP A 683 18.51 37.66 47.86
C ASP A 683 17.30 37.09 48.63
N GLY A 684 17.38 35.78 48.93
CA GLY A 684 16.97 35.27 50.24
C GLY A 684 15.97 34.11 50.29
N GLU A 685 16.54 32.91 50.46
CA GLU A 685 16.13 31.87 51.42
C GLU A 685 14.82 31.06 51.27
N ASN A 686 15.06 29.74 51.18
CA ASN A 686 14.19 28.66 51.68
C ASN A 686 13.79 28.87 53.15
N THR A 687 12.54 28.52 53.51
CA THR A 687 12.18 27.62 54.64
C THR A 687 10.65 27.46 54.71
N GLU A 688 10.15 26.25 54.50
CA GLU A 688 9.62 25.34 55.53
C GLU A 688 8.24 25.70 56.14
N ARG A 689 7.26 24.89 55.71
CA ARG A 689 6.37 24.03 56.54
C ARG A 689 5.25 24.63 57.41
N SER A 690 4.14 23.88 57.29
CA SER A 690 3.16 23.50 58.33
C SER A 690 2.04 24.51 58.60
N SER A 691 0.78 24.16 58.88
CA SER A 691 0.01 22.90 58.92
C SER A 691 -1.37 23.20 59.49
N GLY A 692 -2.38 22.42 59.12
CA GLY A 692 -3.63 22.20 59.88
C GLY A 692 -4.69 23.29 59.71
N GLY A 693 -5.98 23.03 59.63
CA GLY A 693 -6.89 21.88 59.78
C GLY A 693 -8.29 22.47 59.48
N ASN A 694 -9.42 21.82 59.27
CA ASN A 694 -10.04 20.53 59.59
C ASN A 694 -11.20 20.42 58.57
N TYR A 695 -11.41 19.35 57.80
CA TYR A 695 -12.07 18.09 58.16
C TYR A 695 -13.20 18.18 59.20
N GLU A 696 -14.44 18.10 58.72
CA GLU A 696 -15.51 17.19 59.19
C GLU A 696 -16.80 17.51 58.41
N GLU A 697 -17.70 16.59 58.08
CA GLU A 697 -17.67 15.14 57.87
C GLU A 697 -19.08 14.80 57.32
N TYR A 698 -19.20 13.61 56.73
CA TYR A 698 -20.42 12.82 56.50
C TYR A 698 -21.23 13.01 55.21
N LYS A 699 -21.57 11.97 54.45
CA LYS A 699 -21.60 10.52 54.76
C LYS A 699 -21.60 9.67 53.47
N ARG A 700 -20.55 8.84 53.35
CA ARG A 700 -20.54 7.38 53.13
C ARG A 700 -21.27 6.76 51.93
N GLY A 701 -20.47 6.08 51.11
CA GLY A 701 -20.81 4.78 50.53
C GLY A 701 -20.02 4.38 49.29
N GLY A 702 -18.81 3.80 49.42
CA GLY A 702 -18.25 2.94 48.35
C GLY A 702 -16.77 3.12 47.96
N ALA A 703 -15.90 3.42 48.91
CA ALA A 703 -14.44 3.40 48.71
C ALA A 703 -13.89 1.96 48.65
N VAL A 704 -14.12 1.27 47.52
CA VAL A 704 -13.26 0.18 47.02
C VAL A 704 -12.95 0.38 45.52
N GLN A 705 -13.68 1.27 44.83
CA GLN A 705 -13.50 1.53 43.40
C GLN A 705 -12.37 2.53 43.05
N ASN A 706 -12.00 3.43 43.97
CA ASN A 706 -11.24 4.65 43.63
C ASN A 706 -9.72 4.53 43.66
N PHE A 707 -9.16 3.44 44.19
CA PHE A 707 -7.70 3.21 44.12
C PHE A 707 -7.29 2.48 42.83
N LEU A 708 -8.23 1.83 42.14
CA LEU A 708 -7.99 1.22 40.83
C LEU A 708 -8.31 2.15 39.66
N THR A 709 -9.21 3.13 39.81
CA THR A 709 -9.62 4.00 38.70
C THR A 709 -8.63 5.11 38.37
N ARG A 710 -7.91 5.71 39.32
CA ARG A 710 -6.98 6.80 38.96
C ARG A 710 -5.72 6.34 38.21
N SER A 711 -5.18 5.15 38.51
CA SER A 711 -4.01 4.62 37.78
C SER A 711 -4.38 3.83 36.52
N LEU A 712 -5.65 3.43 36.35
CA LEU A 712 -6.13 2.79 35.12
C LEU A 712 -6.76 3.79 34.15
N CYS A 713 -7.44 4.85 34.59
CA CYS A 713 -8.14 5.77 33.67
C CYS A 713 -7.20 6.64 32.82
N GLU A 714 -5.95 6.88 33.22
CA GLU A 714 -4.96 7.54 32.35
C GLU A 714 -4.52 6.64 31.18
N ARG A 715 -4.61 5.31 31.31
CA ARG A 715 -4.25 4.35 30.24
C ARG A 715 -5.36 4.08 29.23
N TRP A 716 -6.60 4.49 29.52
CA TRP A 716 -7.79 4.16 28.72
C TRP A 716 -8.46 5.40 28.10
N ARG A 717 -7.72 6.51 27.98
CA ARG A 717 -8.13 7.62 27.12
C ARG A 717 -8.02 7.18 25.66
N ALA A 718 -9.15 7.08 24.98
CA ALA A 718 -9.14 6.84 23.54
C ALA A 718 -8.72 8.15 22.85
N SER A 719 -7.65 8.10 22.08
CA SER A 719 -7.33 9.15 21.10
C SER A 719 -8.07 8.88 19.80
N GLU A 720 -8.17 9.88 18.91
CA GLU A 720 -8.69 9.67 17.54
C GLU A 720 -7.95 8.52 16.83
N ALA A 721 -6.63 8.40 17.02
CA ALA A 721 -5.84 7.28 16.49
C ALA A 721 -6.26 5.91 17.06
N THR A 722 -6.56 5.84 18.36
CA THR A 722 -7.04 4.61 19.01
C THR A 722 -8.43 4.22 18.54
N VAL A 723 -9.31 5.21 18.31
CA VAL A 723 -10.64 4.99 17.72
C VAL A 723 -10.52 4.45 16.29
N LEU A 724 -9.57 4.96 15.49
CA LEU A 724 -9.30 4.45 14.14
C LEU A 724 -8.83 3.00 14.16
N LEU A 725 -7.95 2.63 15.10
CA LEU A 725 -7.50 1.24 15.28
C LEU A 725 -8.66 0.32 15.70
N TYR A 726 -9.57 0.80 16.54
CA TYR A 726 -10.77 0.06 16.93
C TYR A 726 -11.74 -0.15 15.76
N ILE A 727 -11.96 0.86 14.92
CA ILE A 727 -12.76 0.71 13.69
C ILE A 727 -12.10 -0.29 12.73
N ALA A 728 -10.77 -0.24 12.61
CA ALA A 728 -10.01 -1.19 11.79
C ALA A 728 -10.13 -2.63 12.33
N SER A 729 -10.05 -2.84 13.64
CA SER A 729 -10.25 -4.17 14.23
C SER A 729 -11.67 -4.71 14.01
N LEU A 730 -12.69 -3.85 14.14
CA LEU A 730 -14.08 -4.24 13.85
C LEU A 730 -14.31 -4.61 12.37
N LEU A 731 -13.56 -3.99 11.45
CA LEU A 731 -13.56 -4.35 10.05
C LEU A 731 -12.87 -5.69 9.80
N GLU A 732 -11.73 -5.97 10.46
CA GLU A 732 -11.04 -7.27 10.40
C GLU A 732 -11.89 -8.40 10.98
N ASP A 733 -12.63 -8.15 12.06
CA ASP A 733 -13.54 -9.12 12.69
C ASP A 733 -14.77 -9.44 11.83
N GLY A 734 -15.17 -8.53 10.93
CA GLY A 734 -16.24 -8.72 9.94
C GLY A 734 -17.68 -8.81 10.48
N ASN A 735 -17.87 -8.81 11.80
CA ASN A 735 -19.17 -9.07 12.45
C ASN A 735 -20.08 -7.83 12.57
N ILE A 736 -19.54 -6.62 12.41
CA ILE A 736 -20.29 -5.37 12.58
C ILE A 736 -20.33 -4.60 11.26
N GLN A 737 -21.53 -4.32 10.77
CA GLN A 737 -21.74 -3.50 9.57
C GLN A 737 -21.51 -2.02 9.88
N SER A 738 -20.92 -1.28 8.94
CA SER A 738 -20.63 0.17 9.06
C SER A 738 -21.85 1.02 9.43
N VAL A 739 -23.05 0.63 8.99
CA VAL A 739 -24.32 1.28 9.37
C VAL A 739 -24.69 1.10 10.86
N SER A 740 -24.09 0.12 11.53
CA SER A 740 -24.30 -0.19 12.95
C SER A 740 -23.20 0.38 13.85
N LEU A 741 -22.24 1.15 13.31
CA LEU A 741 -21.10 1.68 14.06
C LEU A 741 -21.46 2.89 14.93
N GLN A 742 -22.47 3.66 14.51
CA GLN A 742 -22.83 4.94 15.16
C GLN A 742 -23.11 4.81 16.67
N PRO A 743 -23.83 3.79 17.17
CA PRO A 743 -24.05 3.60 18.61
C PRO A 743 -22.76 3.37 19.42
N TYR A 744 -21.77 2.68 18.84
CA TYR A 744 -20.48 2.42 19.49
C TYR A 744 -19.64 3.69 19.60
N LEU A 745 -19.59 4.48 18.52
CA LEU A 745 -18.86 5.75 18.52
C LEU A 745 -19.50 6.79 19.45
N SER A 746 -20.84 6.82 19.51
CA SER A 746 -21.55 7.66 20.47
C SER A 746 -21.28 7.25 21.92
N ALA A 747 -21.22 5.95 22.22
CA ALA A 747 -20.90 5.48 23.57
C ALA A 747 -19.48 5.88 24.01
N ILE A 748 -18.51 5.83 23.09
CA ILE A 748 -17.14 6.29 23.34
C ILE A 748 -17.12 7.80 23.61
N ASN A 749 -17.81 8.60 22.79
CA ASN A 749 -17.88 10.05 22.99
C ASN A 749 -18.55 10.42 24.32
N ASN A 750 -19.70 9.82 24.63
CA ASN A 750 -20.44 10.10 25.86
C ASN A 750 -19.61 9.75 27.11
N TYR A 751 -18.91 8.62 27.10
CA TYR A 751 -18.04 8.23 28.21
C TYR A 751 -16.88 9.23 28.44
N HIS A 752 -16.34 9.84 27.38
CA HIS A 752 -15.28 10.86 27.52
C HIS A 752 -15.86 12.21 27.94
N GLU A 753 -17.04 12.58 27.46
CA GLU A 753 -17.76 13.80 27.84
C GLU A 753 -18.19 13.77 29.31
N ASP A 754 -18.68 12.63 29.80
CA ASP A 754 -19.02 12.39 31.21
C ASP A 754 -17.80 12.53 32.14
N LEU A 755 -16.58 12.40 31.60
CA LEU A 755 -15.31 12.58 32.30
C LEU A 755 -14.68 13.97 32.07
N GLY A 756 -15.37 14.88 31.38
CA GLY A 756 -14.90 16.25 31.11
C GLY A 756 -13.84 16.34 30.00
N HIS A 757 -13.82 15.39 29.05
CA HIS A 757 -12.89 15.34 27.93
C HIS A 757 -13.59 15.47 26.57
N PRO A 758 -12.91 16.01 25.53
CA PRO A 758 -13.48 16.08 24.19
C PRO A 758 -13.69 14.69 23.59
N GLY A 759 -14.81 14.50 22.88
CA GLY A 759 -15.18 13.23 22.27
C GLY A 759 -14.21 12.80 21.15
N PRO A 760 -13.45 11.70 21.32
CA PRO A 760 -12.37 11.32 20.39
C PRO A 760 -12.87 10.68 19.10
N ALA A 761 -14.16 10.33 19.01
CA ALA A 761 -14.77 9.72 17.83
C ALA A 761 -15.54 10.73 16.95
N LYS A 762 -15.23 12.04 17.08
CA LYS A 762 -15.89 13.13 16.33
C LYS A 762 -15.05 13.71 15.18
N GLY A 763 -13.77 13.32 15.07
CA GLY A 763 -12.82 13.87 14.09
C GLY A 763 -13.10 13.51 12.63
N ARG A 764 -12.53 14.31 11.71
CA ARG A 764 -12.64 14.09 10.25
C ARG A 764 -12.04 12.73 9.84
N SER A 765 -10.99 12.26 10.51
CA SER A 765 -10.35 10.98 10.20
C SER A 765 -11.26 9.81 10.58
N VAL A 766 -11.91 9.89 11.74
CA VAL A 766 -12.92 8.90 12.19
C VAL A 766 -14.08 8.83 11.21
N THR A 767 -14.61 9.98 10.79
CA THR A 767 -15.70 10.06 9.80
C THR A 767 -15.30 9.42 8.46
N ARG A 768 -14.07 9.63 8.01
CA ARG A 768 -13.52 9.01 6.80
C ARG A 768 -13.31 7.50 6.97
N ALA A 769 -12.88 7.04 8.14
CA ALA A 769 -12.71 5.62 8.43
C ALA A 769 -14.05 4.86 8.46
N VAL A 770 -15.11 5.44 9.03
CA VAL A 770 -16.46 4.85 8.98
C VAL A 770 -16.96 4.73 7.53
N LYS A 771 -16.73 5.76 6.72
CA LYS A 771 -17.05 5.73 5.28
C LYS A 771 -16.20 4.71 4.52
N GLY A 772 -14.90 4.63 4.82
CA GLY A 772 -13.98 3.67 4.23
C GLY A 772 -14.34 2.23 4.58
N MET A 773 -14.73 1.96 5.83
CA MET A 773 -15.28 0.67 6.27
C MET A 773 -16.55 0.32 5.49
N ALA A 774 -17.45 1.28 5.27
CA ALA A 774 -18.65 1.07 4.46
C ALA A 774 -18.30 0.73 3.00
N THR A 775 -17.30 1.39 2.43
CA THR A 775 -16.80 1.11 1.08
C THR A 775 -16.15 -0.28 1.00
N ILE A 776 -15.28 -0.65 1.94
CA ILE A 776 -14.61 -1.95 1.96
C ILE A 776 -15.61 -3.09 2.19
N GLN A 777 -16.59 -2.92 3.08
CA GLN A 777 -17.66 -3.91 3.26
C GLN A 777 -18.52 -4.05 2.01
N ALA A 778 -18.77 -2.95 1.28
CA ALA A 778 -19.43 -3.00 -0.02
C ALA A 778 -18.56 -3.69 -1.09
N GLU A 779 -17.25 -3.52 -1.08
CA GLU A 779 -16.30 -4.16 -2.01
C GLU A 779 -16.05 -5.65 -1.71
N LEU A 780 -15.97 -6.03 -0.43
CA LEU A 780 -15.86 -7.43 0.00
C LEU A 780 -17.15 -8.19 -0.34
N ALA A 781 -18.31 -7.56 -0.18
CA ALA A 781 -19.58 -8.10 -0.65
C ALA A 781 -19.61 -8.31 -2.18
N VAL A 782 -18.82 -7.54 -2.95
CA VAL A 782 -18.67 -7.70 -4.41
C VAL A 782 -17.70 -8.85 -4.78
N GLN A 783 -16.70 -9.17 -3.92
CA GLN A 783 -15.68 -10.18 -4.22
C GLN A 783 -16.09 -11.62 -3.91
N GLU A 784 -17.03 -11.88 -3.00
CA GLU A 784 -17.38 -13.24 -2.56
C GLU A 784 -18.40 -13.98 -3.46
N GLN A 785 -18.83 -13.40 -4.58
CA GLN A 785 -19.82 -13.95 -5.52
C GLN A 785 -21.09 -14.50 -4.87
N ASN A 786 -21.98 -13.58 -4.49
CA ASN A 786 -23.41 -13.80 -4.65
C ASN A 786 -23.98 -12.57 -5.34
N ILE A 787 -24.64 -12.75 -6.49
CA ILE A 787 -25.36 -11.69 -7.17
C ILE A 787 -26.50 -11.27 -6.25
N GLU A 788 -26.30 -10.20 -5.48
CA GLU A 788 -27.37 -9.36 -4.96
C GLU A 788 -27.07 -7.89 -5.32
N THR A 789 -27.44 -7.58 -6.57
CA THR A 789 -28.23 -6.40 -6.91
C THR A 789 -27.64 -5.01 -6.64
N GLN A 790 -26.82 -4.50 -7.57
CA GLN A 790 -26.67 -3.05 -7.69
C GLN A 790 -28.03 -2.40 -8.02
N ARG A 791 -28.32 -1.26 -7.37
CA ARG A 791 -29.46 -0.39 -7.73
C ARG A 791 -29.17 0.31 -9.06
N THR A 792 -29.78 -0.15 -10.15
CA THR A 792 -29.70 0.49 -11.48
C THR A 792 -30.59 1.75 -11.56
N TRP A 793 -30.72 2.44 -12.68
CA TRP A 793 -31.69 3.54 -12.86
C TRP A 793 -32.82 3.07 -13.75
N LEU A 794 -34.04 3.57 -13.53
CA LEU A 794 -35.17 3.22 -14.39
C LEU A 794 -35.03 3.93 -15.76
N PRO A 795 -34.94 3.21 -16.89
CA PRO A 795 -34.85 3.82 -18.21
C PRO A 795 -36.11 4.62 -18.58
N ALA A 796 -35.94 5.78 -19.20
CA ALA A 796 -37.06 6.61 -19.66
C ALA A 796 -37.97 5.85 -20.64
N ALA A 797 -37.38 4.99 -21.50
CA ALA A 797 -38.11 4.10 -22.40
C ALA A 797 -39.05 3.12 -21.68
N HIS A 798 -38.65 2.58 -20.52
CA HIS A 798 -39.54 1.72 -19.73
C HIS A 798 -40.69 2.52 -19.12
N VAL A 799 -40.43 3.75 -18.66
CA VAL A 799 -41.50 4.64 -18.17
C VAL A 799 -42.43 5.06 -19.30
N ARG A 800 -41.92 5.30 -20.51
CA ARG A 800 -42.70 5.56 -21.74
C ARG A 800 -43.65 4.41 -22.04
N ARG A 801 -43.16 3.16 -22.03
CA ARG A 801 -43.99 1.97 -22.23
C ARG A 801 -45.08 1.83 -21.17
N VAL A 802 -44.75 2.10 -19.90
CA VAL A 802 -45.73 2.11 -18.79
C VAL A 802 -46.81 3.19 -19.01
N HIS A 803 -46.40 4.40 -19.38
CA HIS A 803 -47.31 5.52 -19.63
C HIS A 803 -48.28 5.23 -20.79
N GLU A 804 -47.78 4.68 -21.90
CA GLU A 804 -48.61 4.30 -23.05
C GLU A 804 -49.53 3.10 -22.75
N ALA A 805 -49.09 2.15 -21.92
CA ALA A 805 -49.91 1.02 -21.51
C ALA A 805 -51.07 1.45 -20.61
N ALA A 806 -50.81 2.38 -19.68
CA ALA A 806 -51.83 2.92 -18.78
C ALA A 806 -53.02 3.54 -19.54
N LEU A 807 -52.72 4.34 -20.57
CA LEU A 807 -53.74 5.01 -21.39
C LEU A 807 -54.56 4.04 -22.26
N LYS A 808 -54.08 2.80 -22.45
CA LYS A 808 -54.81 1.75 -23.18
C LYS A 808 -55.74 0.93 -22.29
N LEU A 809 -55.60 1.02 -20.96
CA LEU A 809 -56.48 0.32 -20.03
C LEU A 809 -57.88 0.92 -20.10
N ASN A 810 -58.92 0.07 -20.16
CA ASN A 810 -60.28 0.56 -20.21
C ASN A 810 -60.71 1.11 -18.83
N PRO A 811 -61.02 2.41 -18.68
CA PRO A 811 -61.44 3.00 -17.40
C PRO A 811 -62.72 2.38 -16.83
N ARG A 812 -63.49 1.66 -17.64
CA ARG A 812 -64.77 1.04 -17.25
C ARG A 812 -64.64 -0.46 -16.99
N SER A 813 -63.45 -1.04 -17.15
CA SER A 813 -63.22 -2.46 -16.87
C SER A 813 -62.96 -2.69 -15.37
N PRO A 814 -63.72 -3.55 -14.70
CA PRO A 814 -63.52 -3.87 -13.28
C PRO A 814 -62.31 -4.79 -13.02
N GLU A 815 -61.59 -5.26 -14.05
CA GLU A 815 -60.66 -6.39 -13.90
C GLU A 815 -59.23 -6.01 -13.46
N GLU A 816 -58.78 -4.74 -13.56
CA GLU A 816 -57.38 -4.37 -13.25
C GLU A 816 -57.14 -3.05 -12.47
N PRO A 817 -57.90 -2.74 -11.39
CA PRO A 817 -57.72 -1.53 -10.58
C PRO A 817 -56.27 -1.29 -10.12
N GLN A 818 -55.61 -2.38 -9.72
CA GLN A 818 -54.30 -2.37 -9.10
C GLN A 818 -53.20 -2.11 -10.13
N LEU A 819 -53.42 -2.50 -11.39
CA LEU A 819 -52.48 -2.29 -12.47
C LEU A 819 -52.50 -0.84 -12.97
N LEU A 820 -53.68 -0.24 -13.14
CA LEU A 820 -53.79 1.18 -13.49
C LEU A 820 -53.14 2.06 -12.41
N ARG A 821 -53.37 1.75 -11.12
CA ARG A 821 -52.66 2.40 -10.01
C ARG A 821 -51.15 2.27 -10.15
N ALA A 822 -50.67 1.05 -10.40
CA ALA A 822 -49.24 0.75 -10.48
C ALA A 822 -48.58 1.53 -11.63
N PHE A 823 -49.20 1.55 -12.81
CA PHE A 823 -48.72 2.32 -13.95
C PHE A 823 -48.72 3.83 -13.67
N THR A 824 -49.82 4.39 -13.16
CA THR A 824 -49.92 5.81 -12.84
C THR A 824 -48.89 6.21 -11.77
N TYR A 825 -48.70 5.38 -10.75
CA TYR A 825 -47.70 5.64 -9.71
C TYR A 825 -46.27 5.70 -10.26
N VAL A 826 -45.88 4.78 -11.15
CA VAL A 826 -44.54 4.78 -11.78
C VAL A 826 -44.27 6.09 -12.50
N VAL A 827 -45.23 6.56 -13.31
CA VAL A 827 -45.10 7.80 -14.08
C VAL A 827 -45.03 9.01 -13.15
N VAL A 828 -45.95 9.11 -12.19
CA VAL A 828 -45.98 10.22 -11.22
C VAL A 828 -44.70 10.27 -10.38
N ALA A 829 -44.23 9.13 -9.86
CA ALA A 829 -43.01 9.07 -9.07
C ALA A 829 -41.76 9.47 -9.89
N PHE A 830 -41.74 9.14 -11.19
CA PHE A 830 -40.65 9.49 -12.09
C PHE A 830 -40.62 10.99 -12.41
N VAL A 831 -41.75 11.60 -12.81
CA VAL A 831 -41.79 13.02 -13.19
C VAL A 831 -41.70 13.97 -11.98
N THR A 832 -42.05 13.51 -10.78
CA THR A 832 -41.98 14.31 -9.54
C THR A 832 -40.71 14.09 -8.73
N PHE A 833 -39.77 13.25 -9.18
CA PHE A 833 -38.56 12.91 -8.41
C PHE A 833 -38.88 12.46 -6.96
N GLY A 834 -40.07 11.87 -6.78
CA GLY A 834 -40.65 11.58 -5.47
C GLY A 834 -39.91 10.47 -4.73
N ARG A 835 -39.88 10.52 -3.40
CA ARG A 835 -39.44 9.36 -2.61
C ARG A 835 -40.57 8.35 -2.52
N PRO A 836 -40.26 7.05 -2.35
CA PRO A 836 -41.28 6.02 -2.16
C PRO A 836 -42.21 6.31 -0.96
N ASP A 837 -41.67 6.82 0.15
CA ASP A 837 -42.43 7.11 1.36
C ASP A 837 -43.33 8.34 1.23
N THR A 838 -42.91 9.37 0.48
CA THR A 838 -43.75 10.54 0.20
C THR A 838 -44.75 10.27 -0.92
N GLY A 839 -44.35 9.56 -1.96
CA GLY A 839 -45.19 9.22 -3.11
C GLY A 839 -46.35 8.29 -2.75
N THR A 840 -46.11 7.24 -1.94
CA THR A 840 -47.18 6.30 -1.52
C THR A 840 -48.15 6.89 -0.49
N SER A 841 -47.71 7.92 0.24
CA SER A 841 -48.50 8.57 1.30
C SER A 841 -49.24 9.84 0.83
N LEU A 842 -49.41 10.02 -0.48
CA LEU A 842 -50.16 11.17 -1.01
C LEU A 842 -51.62 11.09 -0.57
N SER A 843 -52.18 12.22 -0.17
CA SER A 843 -53.61 12.42 0.01
C SER A 843 -54.17 13.28 -1.12
N ARG A 844 -55.49 13.35 -1.25
CA ARG A 844 -56.17 14.10 -2.31
C ARG A 844 -55.79 15.58 -2.29
N GLN A 845 -55.70 16.19 -1.12
CA GLN A 845 -55.22 17.56 -0.93
C GLN A 845 -53.74 17.79 -1.30
N HIS A 846 -52.94 16.75 -1.53
CA HIS A 846 -51.56 16.90 -2.01
C HIS A 846 -51.47 16.97 -3.53
N VAL A 847 -52.50 16.53 -4.24
CA VAL A 847 -52.53 16.50 -5.71
C VAL A 847 -53.47 17.58 -6.20
N HIS A 848 -52.97 18.47 -7.04
CA HIS A 848 -53.72 19.60 -7.57
C HIS A 848 -53.63 19.55 -9.10
N CYS A 849 -54.79 19.45 -9.75
CA CYS A 849 -54.91 19.55 -11.19
C CYS A 849 -55.49 20.94 -11.50
N GLY A 850 -54.63 21.89 -11.87
CA GLY A 850 -55.03 23.21 -12.34
C GLY A 850 -55.35 23.21 -13.83
N ASP A 851 -55.86 24.33 -14.34
CA ASP A 851 -56.24 24.44 -15.76
C ASP A 851 -55.06 24.18 -16.72
N ASP A 852 -53.87 24.68 -16.37
CA ASP A 852 -52.65 24.60 -17.19
C ASP A 852 -51.50 23.77 -16.58
N GLU A 853 -51.66 23.26 -15.36
CA GLU A 853 -50.58 22.57 -14.63
C GLU A 853 -51.04 21.42 -13.71
N PHE A 854 -50.12 20.49 -13.50
CA PHE A 854 -50.17 19.47 -12.47
C PHE A 854 -49.24 19.82 -11.31
N SER A 855 -49.76 19.84 -10.09
CA SER A 855 -49.00 20.22 -8.90
C SER A 855 -49.10 19.16 -7.79
N VAL A 856 -47.97 18.65 -7.30
CA VAL A 856 -47.91 17.68 -6.20
C VAL A 856 -47.13 18.24 -5.01
N VAL A 857 -47.70 18.12 -3.80
CA VAL A 857 -47.07 18.54 -2.55
C VAL A 857 -46.49 17.32 -1.81
N LEU A 858 -45.16 17.25 -1.75
CA LEU A 858 -44.40 16.20 -1.06
C LEU A 858 -44.07 16.65 0.38
N LEU A 859 -44.60 15.95 1.39
CA LEU A 859 -44.58 16.40 2.79
C LEU A 859 -43.37 15.99 3.66
N LYS A 860 -42.63 14.93 3.29
CA LYS A 860 -41.58 14.33 4.14
C LYS A 860 -40.20 14.36 3.48
N GLU A 861 -39.82 15.48 2.87
CA GLU A 861 -38.48 15.65 2.30
C GLU A 861 -37.47 16.11 3.38
N LYS A 862 -36.20 15.64 3.30
CA LYS A 862 -35.14 15.96 4.29
C LYS A 862 -34.66 17.40 4.09
N GLY A 863 -34.78 18.26 5.10
CA GLY A 863 -34.14 19.58 5.16
C GLY A 863 -32.77 19.59 5.85
N ARG A 864 -32.04 20.71 5.72
CA ARG A 864 -30.86 21.01 6.56
C ARG A 864 -31.35 21.07 8.02
N ARG A 865 -30.85 20.20 8.92
CA ARG A 865 -31.22 20.08 10.36
C ARG A 865 -32.48 19.26 10.71
N HIS A 866 -32.71 18.09 10.11
CA HIS A 866 -33.75 17.11 10.53
C HIS A 866 -35.23 17.58 10.51
N HIS A 867 -35.53 18.80 10.07
CA HIS A 867 -36.90 19.27 9.89
C HIS A 867 -37.48 18.76 8.56
N ARG A 868 -38.74 18.30 8.57
CA ARG A 868 -39.47 17.89 7.36
C ARG A 868 -39.89 19.13 6.59
N VAL A 869 -39.43 19.27 5.35
CA VAL A 869 -39.79 20.41 4.49
C VAL A 869 -40.87 19.97 3.51
N LYS A 870 -41.95 20.76 3.39
CA LYS A 870 -42.97 20.59 2.36
C LYS A 870 -42.44 21.15 1.04
N ARG A 871 -42.56 20.39 -0.03
CA ARG A 871 -42.12 20.83 -1.36
C ARG A 871 -43.25 20.64 -2.37
N ARG A 872 -43.62 21.72 -3.04
CA ARG A 872 -44.54 21.71 -4.18
C ARG A 872 -43.74 21.56 -5.46
N LEU A 873 -44.11 20.61 -6.29
CA LEU A 873 -43.57 20.43 -7.64
C LEU A 873 -44.69 20.65 -8.63
N THR A 874 -44.43 21.50 -9.61
CA THR A 874 -45.41 21.95 -10.61
C THR A 874 -44.90 21.59 -12.00
N ILE A 875 -45.74 20.92 -12.78
CA ILE A 875 -45.46 20.42 -14.12
C ILE A 875 -46.54 20.99 -15.04
N PRO A 876 -46.19 21.87 -16.00
CA PRO A 876 -47.15 22.33 -17.00
C PRO A 876 -47.70 21.15 -17.80
N TRP A 877 -49.00 21.14 -18.14
CA TRP A 877 -49.57 20.04 -18.96
C TRP A 877 -48.88 19.89 -20.32
N LYS A 878 -48.42 21.01 -20.88
CA LYS A 878 -47.59 21.03 -22.11
C LYS A 878 -46.17 20.47 -21.93
N GLY A 879 -45.69 20.32 -20.70
CA GLY A 879 -44.34 19.89 -20.37
C GLY A 879 -44.16 18.37 -20.45
N VAL A 880 -45.19 17.60 -20.12
CA VAL A 880 -45.22 16.15 -20.28
C VAL A 880 -46.55 15.79 -20.95
N ALA A 881 -46.49 15.46 -22.24
CA ALA A 881 -47.70 15.12 -23.00
C ALA A 881 -48.43 13.92 -22.36
N LEU A 882 -49.75 13.84 -22.54
CA LEU A 882 -50.61 12.76 -22.07
C LEU A 882 -50.66 12.52 -20.54
N LEU A 883 -49.92 13.31 -19.75
CA LEU A 883 -49.93 13.22 -18.29
C LEU A 883 -51.30 13.62 -17.72
N LYS A 884 -51.98 14.60 -18.34
CA LYS A 884 -53.31 15.04 -17.93
C LYS A 884 -54.32 13.91 -18.06
N GLU A 885 -54.34 13.28 -19.22
CA GLU A 885 -55.20 12.15 -19.57
C GLU A 885 -54.94 10.97 -18.62
N LEU A 886 -53.68 10.67 -18.29
CA LEU A 886 -53.33 9.62 -17.33
C LEU A 886 -53.87 9.89 -15.92
N ILE A 887 -53.74 11.13 -15.44
CA ILE A 887 -54.22 11.52 -14.11
C ILE A 887 -55.75 11.49 -14.06
N GLU A 888 -56.42 12.09 -15.04
CA GLU A 888 -57.89 12.08 -15.15
C GLU A 888 -58.42 10.64 -15.22
N HIS A 889 -57.73 9.76 -15.94
CA HIS A 889 -58.08 8.34 -16.05
C HIS A 889 -57.98 7.62 -14.71
N TRP A 890 -56.92 7.85 -13.94
CA TRP A 890 -56.78 7.32 -12.59
C TRP A 890 -57.85 7.87 -11.63
N GLU A 891 -58.07 9.18 -11.62
CA GLU A 891 -59.03 9.81 -10.70
C GLU A 891 -60.47 9.38 -10.98
N PHE A 892 -60.86 9.36 -12.26
CA PHE A 892 -62.16 8.85 -12.69
C PHE A 892 -62.38 7.40 -12.23
N TYR A 893 -61.37 6.54 -12.41
CA TYR A 893 -61.46 5.15 -12.00
C TYR A 893 -61.59 5.01 -10.48
N ARG A 894 -60.68 5.65 -9.73
CA ARG A 894 -60.66 5.63 -8.26
C ARG A 894 -62.01 6.07 -7.70
N ASP A 895 -62.54 7.20 -8.17
CA ASP A 895 -63.78 7.77 -7.66
C ASP A 895 -64.99 6.89 -8.01
N THR A 896 -64.98 6.28 -9.20
CA THR A 896 -65.99 5.28 -9.61
C THR A 896 -65.94 4.04 -8.71
N ALA A 897 -64.76 3.50 -8.42
CA ALA A 897 -64.60 2.32 -7.55
C ALA A 897 -65.15 2.57 -6.14
N TRP A 898 -64.86 3.74 -5.56
CA TRP A 898 -65.41 4.12 -4.25
C TRP A 898 -66.92 4.38 -4.29
N GLY A 899 -67.43 4.99 -5.37
CA GLY A 899 -68.87 5.18 -5.58
C GLY A 899 -69.65 3.86 -5.65
N ILE A 900 -69.06 2.80 -6.21
CA ILE A 900 -69.66 1.46 -6.28
C ILE A 900 -69.61 0.74 -4.92
N SER A 901 -68.56 0.93 -4.11
CA SER A 901 -68.33 0.17 -2.87
C SER A 901 -69.30 0.48 -1.72
N ALA A 902 -70.11 1.54 -1.84
CA ALA A 902 -70.96 2.10 -0.78
C ALA A 902 -70.24 2.53 0.52
N LYS A 903 -68.89 2.52 0.55
CA LYS A 903 -68.05 3.00 1.66
C LYS A 903 -67.66 4.47 1.45
N SER A 904 -67.47 5.22 2.54
CA SER A 904 -66.95 6.58 2.47
C SER A 904 -65.51 6.58 1.94
N GLN A 905 -65.24 7.34 0.88
CA GLN A 905 -63.93 7.46 0.28
C GLN A 905 -62.93 8.12 1.25
N PRO A 906 -61.74 7.52 1.49
CA PRO A 906 -60.71 8.09 2.36
C PRO A 906 -59.89 9.18 1.64
N ASP A 907 -59.17 9.99 2.43
CA ASP A 907 -58.31 11.06 1.91
C ASP A 907 -57.04 10.53 1.19
N ALA A 908 -56.66 9.27 1.41
CA ALA A 908 -55.49 8.66 0.78
C ALA A 908 -55.66 8.51 -0.75
N TYR A 909 -54.75 9.09 -1.54
CA TYR A 909 -54.91 9.27 -2.99
C TYR A 909 -54.85 7.97 -3.79
N TRP A 910 -54.08 6.98 -3.32
CA TRP A 910 -53.84 5.71 -4.02
C TRP A 910 -54.75 4.55 -3.58
N LEU A 911 -55.64 4.80 -2.61
CA LEU A 911 -56.41 3.73 -1.97
C LEU A 911 -57.64 3.36 -2.79
N LEU A 912 -57.89 2.06 -2.93
CA LEU A 912 -59.09 1.45 -3.51
C LEU A 912 -59.92 0.73 -2.43
N PRO A 913 -61.21 0.46 -2.66
CA PRO A 913 -62.11 -0.10 -1.63
C PRO A 913 -61.71 -1.44 -1.00
N GLU A 914 -60.89 -2.22 -1.71
CA GLU A 914 -60.40 -3.55 -1.33
C GLU A 914 -59.04 -3.48 -0.60
N ASP A 915 -58.37 -2.33 -0.58
CA ASP A 915 -57.04 -2.17 0.00
C ASP A 915 -57.04 -2.05 1.54
N PRO A 916 -55.90 -2.31 2.20
CA PRO A 916 -55.73 -2.07 3.63
C PRO A 916 -55.84 -0.56 3.96
N LYS A 917 -56.28 -0.21 5.18
CA LYS A 917 -56.51 1.20 5.61
C LYS A 917 -55.36 2.18 5.31
N ASN A 918 -54.11 1.73 5.29
CA ASN A 918 -52.93 2.52 4.97
C ASN A 918 -51.86 1.64 4.30
N PHE A 919 -51.08 2.22 3.39
CA PHE A 919 -49.93 1.55 2.80
C PHE A 919 -48.64 1.77 3.61
N LYS A 920 -47.77 0.75 3.65
CA LYS A 920 -46.36 0.91 4.05
C LYS A 920 -45.58 1.46 2.86
N ALA A 921 -44.50 2.20 3.12
CA ALA A 921 -43.62 2.72 2.05
C ALA A 921 -43.05 1.63 1.13
N SER A 922 -42.98 0.38 1.60
CA SER A 922 -42.55 -0.78 0.81
C SER A 922 -43.51 -1.13 -0.34
N VAL A 923 -44.78 -0.72 -0.28
CA VAL A 923 -45.77 -1.03 -1.34
C VAL A 923 -45.38 -0.47 -2.71
N ALA A 924 -44.57 0.59 -2.71
CA ALA A 924 -44.04 1.17 -3.95
C ALA A 924 -43.23 0.15 -4.77
N ASN A 925 -42.51 -0.76 -4.11
CA ASN A 925 -41.77 -1.82 -4.80
C ASN A 925 -42.73 -2.80 -5.46
N ASP A 926 -43.86 -3.10 -4.81
CA ASP A 926 -44.87 -4.02 -5.34
C ASP A 926 -45.56 -3.41 -6.57
N TRP A 927 -45.89 -2.11 -6.53
CA TRP A 927 -46.48 -1.40 -7.67
C TRP A 927 -45.52 -1.29 -8.85
N ILE A 928 -44.25 -0.96 -8.61
CA ILE A 928 -43.25 -0.91 -9.68
C ILE A 928 -42.98 -2.31 -10.23
N GLY A 929 -42.91 -3.33 -9.36
CA GLY A 929 -42.76 -4.72 -9.75
C GLY A 929 -43.89 -5.16 -10.67
N LEU A 930 -45.14 -4.92 -10.27
CA LEU A 930 -46.34 -5.24 -11.05
C LEU A 930 -46.34 -4.54 -12.42
N ALA A 931 -46.04 -3.24 -12.44
CA ALA A 931 -46.02 -2.46 -13.67
C ALA A 931 -44.94 -2.96 -14.67
N LEU A 932 -43.74 -3.25 -14.18
CA LEU A 932 -42.63 -3.65 -15.04
C LEU A 932 -42.74 -5.12 -15.46
N SER A 933 -43.28 -6.00 -14.61
CA SER A 933 -43.51 -7.40 -14.98
C SER A 933 -44.55 -7.54 -16.08
N GLU A 934 -45.63 -6.75 -16.03
CA GLU A 934 -46.70 -6.78 -17.04
C GLU A 934 -46.18 -6.44 -18.44
N LEU A 935 -45.18 -5.56 -18.52
CA LEU A 935 -44.60 -5.09 -19.78
C LEU A 935 -43.27 -5.78 -20.12
N ASP A 936 -42.88 -6.84 -19.40
CA ASP A 936 -41.59 -7.53 -19.53
C ASP A 936 -40.39 -6.56 -19.55
N CYS A 937 -40.47 -5.48 -18.75
CA CYS A 937 -39.41 -4.48 -18.63
C CYS A 937 -38.37 -4.97 -17.62
N ARG A 938 -37.30 -5.60 -18.12
CA ARG A 938 -36.25 -6.18 -17.28
C ARG A 938 -35.14 -5.18 -16.95
N PRO A 939 -34.51 -5.29 -15.77
CA PRO A 939 -33.30 -4.53 -15.47
C PRO A 939 -32.12 -5.03 -16.34
N PRO A 940 -31.09 -4.20 -16.57
CA PRO A 940 -29.83 -4.63 -17.18
C PRO A 940 -29.18 -5.79 -16.40
N GLU A 941 -28.32 -6.56 -17.05
CA GLU A 941 -27.67 -7.73 -16.45
C GLU A 941 -26.94 -7.34 -15.13
N GLY A 942 -27.33 -7.99 -14.02
CA GLY A 942 -26.81 -7.69 -12.67
C GLY A 942 -27.55 -6.58 -11.88
N GLY A 943 -28.59 -5.97 -12.45
CA GLY A 943 -29.41 -4.94 -11.80
C GLY A 943 -30.78 -5.43 -11.29
N HIS A 944 -31.41 -4.63 -10.42
CA HIS A 944 -32.82 -4.79 -10.04
C HIS A 944 -33.56 -3.45 -10.04
N PHE A 945 -34.86 -3.48 -10.31
CA PHE A 945 -35.74 -2.32 -10.14
C PHE A 945 -36.43 -2.36 -8.78
N SER A 946 -36.48 -1.21 -8.14
CA SER A 946 -37.08 -0.90 -6.85
C SER A 946 -37.62 0.53 -6.89
N ALA A 947 -38.39 0.91 -5.88
CA ALA A 947 -38.96 2.24 -5.76
C ALA A 947 -37.94 3.37 -5.65
N HIS A 948 -36.70 3.10 -5.28
CA HIS A 948 -35.65 4.10 -5.30
C HIS A 948 -35.05 4.34 -6.71
N ASN A 949 -35.34 3.47 -7.68
CA ASN A 949 -34.79 3.57 -9.04
C ASN A 949 -35.59 4.52 -9.95
N THR A 950 -36.85 4.84 -9.63
CA THR A 950 -37.64 5.88 -10.34
C THR A 950 -36.99 7.25 -10.17
N ARG A 951 -36.66 7.63 -8.93
CA ARG A 951 -35.97 8.87 -8.60
C ARG A 951 -34.54 8.93 -9.15
N LYS A 952 -33.80 7.81 -9.09
CA LYS A 952 -32.48 7.67 -9.72
C LYS A 952 -32.57 7.82 -11.26
N GLY A 953 -33.60 7.25 -11.87
CA GLY A 953 -33.91 7.46 -13.29
C GLY A 953 -34.16 8.92 -13.60
N ALA A 954 -35.04 9.57 -12.86
CA ALA A 954 -35.39 10.98 -13.06
C ALA A 954 -34.17 11.91 -12.97
N THR A 955 -33.29 11.72 -11.97
CA THR A 955 -32.06 12.52 -11.83
C THR A 955 -31.03 12.28 -12.92
N THR A 956 -30.80 11.02 -13.28
CA THR A 956 -29.88 10.65 -14.35
C THR A 956 -30.33 11.26 -15.68
N TRP A 957 -31.60 11.09 -16.04
CA TRP A 957 -32.12 11.54 -17.32
C TRP A 957 -32.28 13.06 -17.40
N ALA A 958 -32.68 13.73 -16.32
CA ALA A 958 -32.70 15.20 -16.30
C ALA A 958 -31.30 15.80 -16.49
N ARG A 959 -30.24 15.18 -15.93
CA ARG A 959 -28.86 15.61 -16.17
C ARG A 959 -28.41 15.38 -17.61
N ALA A 960 -28.79 14.26 -18.22
CA ALA A 960 -28.48 13.96 -19.63
C ALA A 960 -29.14 14.95 -20.61
N VAL A 961 -30.32 15.48 -20.28
CA VAL A 961 -31.02 16.53 -21.06
C VAL A 961 -30.40 17.93 -20.89
N GLY A 962 -29.53 18.11 -19.89
CA GLY A 962 -28.84 19.38 -19.63
C GLY A 962 -29.45 20.23 -18.51
N VAL A 963 -30.37 19.68 -17.70
CA VAL A 963 -30.92 20.38 -16.53
C VAL A 963 -29.80 20.62 -15.51
N THR A 964 -29.66 21.86 -15.02
CA THR A 964 -28.57 22.24 -14.11
C THR A 964 -28.58 21.45 -12.81
N MET A 965 -27.41 21.28 -12.18
CA MET A 965 -27.29 20.50 -10.94
C MET A 965 -28.10 21.11 -9.81
N GLU A 966 -28.20 22.44 -9.75
CA GLU A 966 -29.00 23.18 -8.79
C GLU A 966 -30.48 22.85 -8.94
N LYS A 967 -30.97 22.81 -10.18
CA LYS A 967 -32.37 22.48 -10.50
C LYS A 967 -32.66 21.00 -10.20
N VAL A 968 -31.73 20.09 -10.48
CA VAL A 968 -31.83 18.67 -10.07
C VAL A 968 -31.82 18.49 -8.55
N CYS A 969 -30.97 19.22 -7.83
CA CYS A 969 -30.94 19.22 -6.37
C CYS A 969 -32.26 19.74 -5.79
N PHE A 970 -32.84 20.79 -6.37
CA PHE A 970 -34.14 21.33 -5.97
C PHE A 970 -35.28 20.32 -6.26
N LEU A 971 -35.35 19.78 -7.48
CA LEU A 971 -36.36 18.81 -7.92
C LEU A 971 -36.29 17.50 -7.16
N GLY A 972 -35.11 17.09 -6.66
CA GLY A 972 -34.98 15.93 -5.80
C GLY A 972 -34.97 16.22 -4.29
N GLY A 973 -34.71 17.44 -3.84
CA GLY A 973 -34.81 17.80 -2.42
C GLY A 973 -33.53 17.47 -1.68
N TRP A 974 -32.41 17.74 -2.35
CA TRP A 974 -31.05 17.72 -1.81
C TRP A 974 -30.57 19.16 -1.62
N SER A 975 -29.65 19.37 -0.67
CA SER A 975 -28.93 20.65 -0.59
C SER A 975 -28.01 20.81 -1.80
N GLN A 976 -27.87 22.03 -2.33
CA GLN A 976 -26.86 22.37 -3.32
C GLN A 976 -25.48 21.87 -2.83
N PHE A 977 -24.70 21.26 -3.73
CA PHE A 977 -23.38 20.68 -3.47
C PHE A 977 -23.32 19.44 -2.55
N SER A 978 -24.44 18.74 -2.33
CA SER A 978 -24.40 17.45 -1.61
C SER A 978 -23.78 16.35 -2.47
N SER A 979 -22.69 15.72 -2.01
CA SER A 979 -22.14 14.50 -2.64
C SER A 979 -23.17 13.36 -2.71
N ALA A 980 -24.22 13.41 -1.88
CA ALA A 980 -25.32 12.44 -1.91
C ALA A 980 -26.09 12.42 -3.24
N VAL A 981 -26.14 13.52 -4.00
CA VAL A 981 -26.83 13.56 -5.31
C VAL A 981 -26.07 12.78 -6.37
N GLN A 982 -24.74 12.71 -6.27
CA GLN A 982 -23.88 12.02 -7.23
C GLN A 982 -24.16 10.50 -7.24
N HIS A 983 -24.57 9.92 -6.10
CA HIS A 983 -25.00 8.52 -6.04
C HIS A 983 -26.33 8.23 -6.77
N TYR A 984 -27.09 9.27 -7.15
CA TYR A 984 -28.34 9.16 -7.89
C TYR A 984 -28.20 9.50 -9.37
N ILE A 985 -27.02 9.89 -9.85
CA ILE A 985 -26.79 10.25 -11.25
C ILE A 985 -25.84 9.23 -11.85
N ASP A 986 -26.26 8.60 -12.94
CA ASP A 986 -25.33 7.83 -13.76
C ASP A 986 -24.63 8.75 -14.77
N PRO A 987 -23.29 8.89 -14.70
CA PRO A 987 -22.55 9.78 -15.61
C PRO A 987 -22.41 9.23 -17.03
N THR A 988 -22.78 7.97 -17.27
CA THR A 988 -22.68 7.30 -18.57
C THR A 988 -23.97 7.36 -19.40
N ALA A 989 -25.05 7.91 -18.82
CA ALA A 989 -26.33 8.05 -19.51
C ALA A 989 -26.24 9.07 -20.66
N LEU A 990 -26.54 8.60 -21.88
CA LEU A 990 -26.58 9.42 -23.10
C LEU A 990 -27.99 9.93 -23.37
N ARG A 991 -28.10 11.12 -23.97
CA ARG A 991 -29.39 11.75 -24.31
C ARG A 991 -30.14 10.97 -25.41
N ASP A 992 -31.45 10.80 -25.26
CA ASP A 992 -32.37 10.12 -26.20
C ASP A 992 -33.77 10.78 -26.17
N THR A 993 -34.64 10.44 -27.13
CA THR A 993 -35.98 10.99 -27.34
C THR A 993 -36.95 10.75 -26.18
N ASP A 994 -36.88 9.59 -25.51
CA ASP A 994 -37.80 9.25 -24.40
C ASP A 994 -37.56 10.08 -23.13
N MET A 995 -36.33 10.55 -22.89
CA MET A 995 -36.07 11.45 -21.75
C MET A 995 -36.39 12.91 -22.06
N ASP A 996 -36.22 13.33 -23.32
CA ASP A 996 -36.64 14.66 -23.77
C ASP A 996 -38.15 14.82 -23.56
N TYR A 997 -38.93 13.76 -23.81
CA TYR A 997 -40.38 13.72 -23.54
C TYR A 997 -40.77 14.12 -22.12
N TYR A 998 -39.98 13.73 -21.11
CA TYR A 998 -40.30 13.98 -19.70
C TYR A 998 -39.61 15.22 -19.11
N PHE A 999 -38.42 15.57 -19.61
CA PHE A 999 -37.54 16.52 -18.94
C PHE A 999 -37.06 17.70 -19.79
N ALA A 1000 -37.27 17.73 -21.12
CA ALA A 1000 -36.83 18.86 -21.96
C ALA A 1000 -37.48 20.20 -21.57
N TRP A 1001 -38.69 20.17 -21.02
CA TRP A 1001 -39.34 21.38 -20.55
C TRP A 1001 -38.63 22.05 -19.36
N LEU A 1002 -37.83 21.28 -18.60
CA LEU A 1002 -37.04 21.82 -17.49
C LEU A 1002 -35.85 22.66 -17.97
N THR A 1003 -35.49 22.60 -19.25
CA THR A 1003 -34.46 23.46 -19.87
C THR A 1003 -35.04 24.66 -20.59
N TRP A 1004 -36.38 24.83 -20.63
CA TRP A 1004 -36.99 26.03 -21.17
C TRP A 1004 -36.59 27.23 -20.31
N SER A 1005 -36.26 28.34 -20.97
CA SER A 1005 -35.97 29.62 -20.32
C SER A 1005 -37.27 30.26 -19.83
N GLN A 1006 -37.73 29.84 -18.64
CA GLN A 1006 -38.70 30.58 -17.83
C GLN A 1006 -38.22 30.61 -16.39
#